data_AF-A0A3B6CB40-F1
#
_entry.id   AF-A0A3B6CB40-F1
#
_cell.length_a   1.000
_cell.length_b   1.000
_cell.length_c   1.000
_cell.angle_alpha   90.00
_cell.angle_beta   90.00
_cell.angle_gamma   90.00
#
_symmetry.space_group_name_H-M   'P 1'
#
loop_
_entity.id
_entity.type
_entity.pdbx_description
1 polymer ?
#
loop_
_entity_poly.entity_id
_entity_poly.type
_entity_poly.pdbx_seq_one_letter_code
_entity_poly.pdbx_strand_id
1 'polypeptide(L)'
;MDNRIHGGCSPPRLALRVASVLLFLCVAVTPAASHGPHGNDTGLHKNFLVIVRSPYEYDTKLYKNTSSWHASLLAEVCDMAKEAMENDPSSVTRLLYSYRNVVNGFSARLTVEELEEMKKKDWFYKAYPEKTYHLMTTHTPKMLGLMGEDRAGEGVWNTSNMGEGIIIGVLDDGIYAGHPSFDGEGMKPPPKKWTGRCDFNNTVCNNKLIGARSFFESAKWKWKGIDDPVLPINEGQHGTHTSSTAAGAFVPDANISGLAVGTAVGMAPRAHIAFYQVCFETKGCDRDDILAAVDDAIEDGVDVLSMSLGGNPDADFSEDPVSLGGYTAALNGVFVSTAAGNIGPNPATVANGAPWLLTVGASTTDRRFAATVKLGSGDELDGESLSEVKDYGKELRPLARDVGDGKCTSDTVLSAENVTGKIVICEAGGTPSTAKAKMVEKAGGFGMIVVTPEVFGPVIIPRPHVIPTVQVPNKVGQKLKAYLQSEKEATANFILKGTSFDTPRSPMMAPFSARGPNLQSRGILKPDIIGPGVNILAGVPGIADLVLPPKAEMPKFDVKSGTSMSCPHLAGVAALMKNAHPTWSPAAIKSALMTTTETTDNEKKPFLDVDGTQATYFATGAGHVNPKKAMDPGLVYNLSASDYVPYLCGLNYTDQQVNSIIHPEPAVDCTKITKIAEKDLNYPSITIIVDKADTVVNATRAVTNVGMASSAYEMEVEAPKSVTVEVTPTKLEFKELDEVLNYTVSVKAKAVPEGAIEGQLKWVSSKHIVRSPILILPGNGEEEATSGAEGPSAHVSSLLE
;
A
#
# COMPACT_ATOMS: atom_id res chain seq x y z
N MET A 1 -50.60 2.77 -42.13
CA MET A 1 -51.54 2.07 -43.01
C MET A 1 -51.62 0.62 -42.54
N ASP A 2 -52.84 0.20 -42.21
CA ASP A 2 -53.27 -1.08 -41.63
C ASP A 2 -53.06 -2.31 -42.51
N ASN A 3 -52.93 -3.49 -41.88
CA ASN A 3 -53.77 -4.70 -42.00
C ASN A 3 -53.01 -5.93 -41.42
N ARG A 4 -53.50 -6.66 -40.39
CA ARG A 4 -54.58 -7.71 -40.38
C ARG A 4 -54.25 -8.90 -41.32
N ILE A 5 -54.40 -10.21 -41.02
CA ILE A 5 -55.14 -11.02 -40.04
C ILE A 5 -54.63 -12.50 -40.09
N HIS A 6 -54.90 -13.27 -39.02
CA HIS A 6 -54.77 -14.72 -38.77
C HIS A 6 -55.39 -15.74 -39.78
N GLY A 7 -55.01 -17.04 -39.65
CA GLY A 7 -55.95 -18.15 -39.85
C GLY A 7 -55.41 -19.61 -39.84
N GLY A 8 -55.90 -20.43 -38.88
CA GLY A 8 -56.24 -21.88 -39.01
C GLY A 8 -55.16 -22.94 -38.70
N CYS A 9 -55.43 -24.20 -38.32
CA CYS A 9 -56.61 -24.95 -37.83
C CYS A 9 -56.11 -26.37 -37.42
N SER A 10 -56.73 -27.04 -36.42
CA SER A 10 -56.39 -28.36 -35.82
C SER A 10 -56.87 -29.60 -36.65
N PRO A 11 -57.04 -30.85 -36.10
CA PRO A 11 -56.14 -31.89 -35.54
C PRO A 11 -56.38 -33.29 -36.26
N PRO A 12 -55.95 -34.49 -35.74
CA PRO A 12 -56.90 -35.37 -34.99
C PRO A 12 -56.34 -36.50 -34.03
N ARG A 13 -57.14 -36.81 -32.98
CA ARG A 13 -57.69 -38.11 -32.45
C ARG A 13 -56.87 -39.37 -31.99
N LEU A 14 -57.06 -39.70 -30.69
CA LEU A 14 -57.60 -40.92 -29.99
C LEU A 14 -56.82 -42.26 -29.78
N ALA A 15 -56.74 -42.73 -28.51
CA ALA A 15 -57.18 -44.05 -27.93
C ALA A 15 -56.38 -44.43 -26.64
N LEU A 16 -56.99 -44.52 -25.42
CA LEU A 16 -57.43 -45.72 -24.63
C LEU A 16 -56.34 -46.83 -24.41
N ARG A 17 -56.13 -47.54 -23.28
CA ARG A 17 -56.78 -47.73 -21.95
C ARG A 17 -55.91 -48.68 -21.04
N VAL A 18 -56.08 -48.59 -19.71
CA VAL A 18 -56.05 -49.65 -18.64
C VAL A 18 -54.73 -50.07 -17.93
N ALA A 19 -54.88 -50.33 -16.62
CA ALA A 19 -53.92 -50.47 -15.51
C ALA A 19 -53.84 -51.90 -14.91
N SER A 20 -52.85 -52.17 -14.02
CA SER A 20 -52.79 -53.18 -12.92
C SER A 20 -51.39 -53.12 -12.22
N VAL A 21 -51.07 -53.75 -11.08
CA VAL A 21 -51.39 -53.58 -9.64
C VAL A 21 -50.43 -54.53 -8.83
N LEU A 22 -49.97 -54.14 -7.61
CA LEU A 22 -49.36 -54.92 -6.46
C LEU A 22 -47.97 -55.60 -6.62
N LEU A 23 -47.23 -56.03 -5.55
CA LEU A 23 -46.58 -55.44 -4.35
C LEU A 23 -45.62 -56.52 -3.74
N PHE A 24 -44.62 -56.11 -2.92
CA PHE A 24 -43.72 -56.88 -1.99
C PHE A 24 -42.50 -57.67 -2.58
N LEU A 25 -41.31 -57.83 -1.97
CA LEU A 25 -40.79 -57.67 -0.58
C LEU A 25 -39.22 -57.51 -0.53
N CYS A 26 -38.71 -57.13 0.65
CA CYS A 26 -37.39 -56.62 1.12
C CYS A 26 -36.08 -57.44 0.99
N VAL A 27 -34.91 -56.74 1.02
CA VAL A 27 -33.72 -56.98 1.90
C VAL A 27 -32.95 -55.65 2.16
N ALA A 28 -32.59 -55.37 3.43
CA ALA A 28 -31.78 -54.23 3.92
C ALA A 28 -30.26 -54.52 3.84
N VAL A 29 -29.30 -53.57 3.76
CA VAL A 29 -28.79 -52.66 4.81
C VAL A 29 -27.96 -51.51 4.15
N THR A 30 -28.01 -50.33 4.79
CA THR A 30 -27.46 -49.00 4.45
C THR A 30 -25.96 -48.90 4.16
N PRO A 31 -25.51 -47.87 3.41
CA PRO A 31 -24.94 -46.68 4.07
C PRO A 31 -25.32 -45.33 3.43
N ALA A 32 -25.22 -44.28 4.26
CA ALA A 32 -25.01 -42.87 3.91
C ALA A 32 -26.05 -42.19 2.99
N ALA A 33 -26.92 -41.40 3.63
CA ALA A 33 -27.90 -40.54 2.99
C ALA A 33 -27.25 -39.55 2.02
N SER A 34 -27.60 -39.69 0.75
CA SER A 34 -27.41 -38.66 -0.27
C SER A 34 -28.75 -38.44 -0.98
N HIS A 35 -29.11 -37.17 -1.09
CA HIS A 35 -30.06 -36.55 -2.01
C HIS A 35 -31.58 -36.64 -1.75
N GLY A 36 -32.11 -35.49 -1.35
CA GLY A 36 -33.30 -34.91 -1.99
C GLY A 36 -33.91 -33.73 -1.22
N PRO A 37 -33.60 -32.46 -1.54
CA PRO A 37 -34.52 -31.37 -1.28
C PRO A 37 -35.39 -31.16 -2.51
N HIS A 38 -36.67 -31.51 -2.39
CA HIS A 38 -37.70 -31.09 -3.32
C HIS A 38 -37.97 -29.60 -3.17
N GLY A 39 -37.84 -28.89 -4.27
CA GLY A 39 -38.17 -27.49 -4.47
C GLY A 39 -37.43 -27.00 -5.70
N ASN A 40 -37.94 -27.33 -6.89
CA ASN A 40 -37.42 -26.86 -8.18
C ASN A 40 -37.38 -25.32 -8.20
N ASP A 41 -36.24 -24.73 -7.84
CA ASP A 41 -35.93 -23.33 -8.18
C ASP A 41 -35.37 -23.34 -9.61
N THR A 42 -36.18 -22.88 -10.56
CA THR A 42 -35.85 -22.84 -11.99
C THR A 42 -34.81 -21.75 -12.35
N GLY A 43 -34.17 -21.13 -11.35
CA GLY A 43 -33.21 -20.04 -11.53
C GLY A 43 -33.84 -18.69 -11.92
N LEU A 44 -35.17 -18.57 -11.86
CA LEU A 44 -35.91 -17.35 -12.26
C LEU A 44 -36.10 -16.33 -11.13
N HIS A 45 -35.95 -16.73 -9.85
CA HIS A 45 -36.24 -15.85 -8.72
C HIS A 45 -35.00 -15.07 -8.27
N LYS A 46 -35.17 -13.79 -7.96
CA LYS A 46 -34.15 -12.92 -7.36
C LYS A 46 -34.62 -12.43 -6.00
N ASN A 47 -33.69 -12.17 -5.09
CA ASN A 47 -34.00 -11.54 -3.81
C ASN A 47 -34.16 -10.03 -4.02
N PHE A 48 -35.15 -9.43 -3.37
CA PHE A 48 -35.42 -8.00 -3.41
C PHE A 48 -35.69 -7.47 -2.02
N LEU A 49 -35.19 -6.26 -1.72
CA LEU A 49 -35.68 -5.42 -0.64
C LEU A 49 -36.89 -4.63 -1.16
N VAL A 50 -38.07 -4.87 -0.59
CA VAL A 50 -39.33 -4.18 -0.91
C VAL A 50 -39.64 -3.17 0.19
N ILE A 51 -39.79 -1.90 -0.20
CA ILE A 51 -40.16 -0.81 0.70
C ILE A 51 -41.64 -0.45 0.46
N VAL A 52 -42.38 -0.23 1.55
CA VAL A 52 -43.82 0.05 1.52
C VAL A 52 -44.12 1.49 1.95
N ARG A 53 -45.18 2.08 1.39
CA ARG A 53 -45.56 3.50 1.59
C ARG A 53 -46.18 3.76 2.96
N SER A 54 -47.04 2.85 3.40
CA SER A 54 -47.75 3.00 4.68
C SER A 54 -46.95 2.34 5.80
N PRO A 55 -46.69 3.02 6.92
CA PRO A 55 -46.12 2.38 8.10
C PRO A 55 -47.11 1.37 8.68
N TYR A 56 -46.58 0.30 9.29
CA TYR A 56 -47.41 -0.66 10.02
C TYR A 56 -48.10 0.01 11.21
N GLU A 57 -49.44 0.12 11.19
CA GLU A 57 -50.20 0.52 12.38
C GLU A 57 -50.31 -0.66 13.34
N TYR A 58 -49.62 -0.55 14.48
CA TYR A 58 -49.64 -1.56 15.52
C TYR A 58 -51.02 -1.62 16.18
N ASP A 59 -51.85 -2.58 15.79
CA ASP A 59 -53.10 -2.87 16.49
C ASP A 59 -52.78 -3.58 17.82
N THR A 60 -52.78 -2.79 18.90
CA THR A 60 -52.54 -3.26 20.28
C THR A 60 -53.55 -4.31 20.74
N LYS A 61 -54.70 -4.46 20.07
CA LYS A 61 -55.74 -5.42 20.45
C LYS A 61 -55.57 -6.80 19.82
N LEU A 62 -54.72 -6.95 18.80
CA LEU A 62 -54.67 -8.17 17.98
C LEU A 62 -53.31 -8.86 17.91
N TYR A 63 -52.27 -8.37 18.61
CA TYR A 63 -50.91 -8.95 18.64
C TYR A 63 -50.45 -9.52 17.28
N LYS A 64 -50.70 -8.79 16.17
CA LYS A 64 -50.21 -9.21 14.86
C LYS A 64 -48.72 -8.87 14.76
N ASN A 65 -47.88 -9.88 14.51
CA ASN A 65 -46.45 -9.70 14.29
C ASN A 65 -46.24 -8.95 12.96
N THR A 66 -45.35 -7.95 12.91
CA THR A 66 -44.99 -7.19 11.68
C THR A 66 -44.64 -8.12 10.52
N SER A 67 -44.01 -9.27 10.83
CA SER A 67 -43.71 -10.32 9.84
C SER A 67 -44.97 -10.94 9.20
N SER A 68 -46.05 -11.12 9.96
CA SER A 68 -47.32 -11.67 9.44
C SER A 68 -48.03 -10.67 8.53
N TRP A 69 -47.91 -9.37 8.82
CA TRP A 69 -48.43 -8.34 7.93
C TRP A 69 -47.63 -8.27 6.63
N HIS A 70 -46.29 -8.24 6.68
CA HIS A 70 -45.46 -8.31 5.48
C HIS A 70 -45.68 -9.59 4.66
N ALA A 71 -45.90 -10.74 5.32
CA ALA A 71 -46.29 -11.98 4.65
C ALA A 71 -47.63 -11.83 3.91
N SER A 72 -48.61 -11.15 4.51
CA SER A 72 -49.90 -10.89 3.86
C SER A 72 -49.76 -10.00 2.61
N LEU A 73 -48.89 -8.98 2.64
CA LEU A 73 -48.62 -8.14 1.46
C LEU A 73 -47.95 -8.93 0.34
N LEU A 74 -47.01 -9.81 0.68
CA LEU A 74 -46.37 -10.72 -0.27
C LEU A 74 -47.37 -11.72 -0.87
N ALA A 75 -48.33 -12.21 -0.09
CA ALA A 75 -49.36 -13.13 -0.55
C ALA A 75 -50.41 -12.50 -1.48
N GLU A 76 -50.51 -11.17 -1.55
CA GLU A 76 -51.39 -10.49 -2.52
C GLU A 76 -50.89 -10.57 -3.97
N VAL A 77 -49.63 -10.95 -4.17
CA VAL A 77 -48.95 -10.94 -5.48
C VAL A 77 -48.29 -12.26 -5.86
N CYS A 78 -48.23 -13.21 -4.93
CA CYS A 78 -47.70 -14.56 -5.16
C CYS A 78 -48.80 -15.61 -4.91
N ASP A 79 -49.38 -16.19 -5.96
CA ASP A 79 -50.44 -17.22 -5.82
C ASP A 79 -49.96 -18.47 -5.04
N MET A 80 -48.67 -18.83 -5.14
CA MET A 80 -48.07 -19.90 -4.32
C MET A 80 -47.92 -19.54 -2.83
N ALA A 81 -47.81 -18.25 -2.48
CA ALA A 81 -47.74 -17.82 -1.08
C ALA A 81 -49.10 -17.88 -0.39
N LYS A 82 -50.20 -17.84 -1.17
CA LYS A 82 -51.57 -18.01 -0.70
C LYS A 82 -51.83 -19.43 -0.20
N GLU A 83 -51.42 -20.45 -0.97
CA GLU A 83 -51.52 -21.87 -0.58
C GLU A 83 -50.57 -22.26 0.56
N ALA A 84 -49.39 -21.63 0.68
CA ALA A 84 -48.44 -21.87 1.77
C ALA A 84 -48.90 -21.23 3.10
N MET A 85 -49.51 -20.03 3.06
CA MET A 85 -50.06 -19.36 4.25
C MET A 85 -51.25 -20.09 4.87
N GLU A 86 -52.05 -20.81 4.08
CA GLU A 86 -53.19 -21.59 4.59
C GLU A 86 -52.75 -22.87 5.31
N ASN A 87 -51.56 -23.41 5.01
CA ASN A 87 -51.07 -24.67 5.57
C ASN A 87 -50.05 -24.51 6.71
N ASP A 88 -49.22 -23.46 6.73
CA ASP A 88 -48.30 -23.13 7.83
C ASP A 88 -47.84 -21.65 7.77
N PRO A 89 -48.21 -20.78 8.74
CA PRO A 89 -47.80 -19.37 8.80
C PRO A 89 -46.28 -19.13 8.92
N SER A 90 -45.48 -20.17 9.20
CA SER A 90 -44.01 -20.10 9.28
C SER A 90 -43.29 -20.58 8.02
N SER A 91 -44.02 -21.08 7.02
CA SER A 91 -43.45 -21.74 5.82
C SER A 91 -43.14 -20.82 4.63
N VAL A 92 -43.08 -19.49 4.83
CA VAL A 92 -42.79 -18.57 3.71
C VAL A 92 -41.31 -18.64 3.33
N THR A 93 -40.94 -19.63 2.52
CA THR A 93 -39.59 -19.75 1.92
C THR A 93 -39.21 -18.55 1.04
N ARG A 94 -40.16 -17.65 0.75
CA ARG A 94 -39.98 -16.44 -0.05
C ARG A 94 -39.91 -15.14 0.74
N LEU A 95 -40.38 -15.07 1.98
CA LEU A 95 -40.21 -13.87 2.83
C LEU A 95 -38.92 -14.07 3.61
N LEU A 96 -37.87 -13.35 3.23
CA LEU A 96 -36.53 -13.52 3.78
C LEU A 96 -36.43 -12.84 5.15
N TYR A 97 -36.76 -11.55 5.20
CA TYR A 97 -36.78 -10.79 6.45
C TYR A 97 -37.90 -9.75 6.46
N SER A 98 -38.44 -9.50 7.64
CA SER A 98 -39.40 -8.42 7.90
C SER A 98 -38.73 -7.37 8.78
N TYR A 99 -38.57 -6.15 8.28
CA TYR A 99 -37.86 -5.09 8.98
C TYR A 99 -38.84 -4.25 9.80
N ARG A 100 -38.52 -4.05 11.08
CA ARG A 100 -39.37 -3.29 12.02
C ARG A 100 -38.90 -1.86 12.24
N ASN A 101 -37.57 -1.66 12.27
CA ASN A 101 -36.97 -0.41 12.75
C ASN A 101 -36.08 0.29 11.72
N VAL A 102 -35.47 -0.46 10.80
CA VAL A 102 -34.38 0.03 9.94
C VAL A 102 -34.85 0.41 8.53
N VAL A 103 -35.92 -0.21 8.06
CA VAL A 103 -36.56 0.05 6.77
C VAL A 103 -38.05 -0.25 6.95
N ASN A 104 -38.94 0.60 6.44
CA ASN A 104 -40.37 0.31 6.40
C ASN A 104 -40.66 -0.66 5.24
N GLY A 105 -40.46 -1.96 5.47
CA GLY A 105 -40.61 -2.96 4.43
C GLY A 105 -40.02 -4.33 4.77
N PHE A 106 -39.84 -5.17 3.76
CA PHE A 106 -39.41 -6.56 3.91
C PHE A 106 -38.51 -6.97 2.75
N SER A 107 -37.70 -8.02 2.93
CA SER A 107 -36.99 -8.67 1.84
C SER A 107 -37.68 -9.96 1.43
N ALA A 108 -37.82 -10.17 0.13
CA ALA A 108 -38.50 -11.33 -0.43
C ALA A 108 -37.82 -11.84 -1.70
N ARG A 109 -37.99 -13.13 -1.99
CA ARG A 109 -37.55 -13.79 -3.22
C ARG A 109 -38.70 -13.79 -4.23
N LEU A 110 -38.54 -13.07 -5.34
CA LEU A 110 -39.57 -12.77 -6.34
C LEU A 110 -39.08 -13.06 -7.77
N THR A 111 -39.98 -13.36 -8.70
CA THR A 111 -39.71 -13.22 -10.14
C THR A 111 -39.85 -11.77 -10.60
N VAL A 112 -39.43 -11.48 -11.84
CA VAL A 112 -39.60 -10.16 -12.44
C VAL A 112 -41.10 -9.83 -12.60
N GLU A 113 -41.91 -10.80 -13.01
CA GLU A 113 -43.35 -10.64 -13.20
C GLU A 113 -44.08 -10.35 -11.87
N GLU A 114 -43.70 -11.07 -10.80
CA GLU A 114 -44.25 -10.84 -9.46
C GLU A 114 -43.89 -9.45 -8.93
N LEU A 115 -42.69 -8.96 -9.22
CA LEU A 115 -42.29 -7.61 -8.88
C LEU A 115 -43.07 -6.55 -9.69
N GLU A 116 -43.33 -6.78 -10.98
CA GLU A 116 -44.15 -5.88 -11.79
C GLU A 116 -45.61 -5.83 -11.32
N GLU A 117 -46.19 -6.94 -10.86
CA GLU A 117 -47.51 -6.92 -10.21
C GLU A 117 -47.48 -6.19 -8.86
N MET A 118 -46.42 -6.37 -8.08
CA MET A 118 -46.23 -5.67 -6.82
C MET A 118 -46.15 -4.15 -6.99
N LYS A 119 -45.49 -3.67 -8.05
CA LYS A 119 -45.40 -2.23 -8.39
C LYS A 119 -46.74 -1.55 -8.61
N LYS A 120 -47.79 -2.31 -8.95
CA LYS A 120 -49.15 -1.79 -9.19
C LYS A 120 -49.95 -1.59 -7.90
N LYS A 121 -49.46 -2.05 -6.75
CA LYS A 121 -50.17 -1.96 -5.47
C LYS A 121 -49.97 -0.59 -4.83
N ASP A 122 -51.04 -0.04 -4.25
CA ASP A 122 -51.01 1.28 -3.60
C ASP A 122 -50.05 1.33 -2.38
N TRP A 123 -49.84 0.19 -1.73
CA TRP A 123 -48.91 0.06 -0.60
C TRP A 123 -47.44 -0.02 -1.04
N PHE A 124 -47.14 -0.33 -2.31
CA PHE A 124 -45.78 -0.47 -2.80
C PHE A 124 -45.12 0.89 -3.03
N TYR A 125 -43.92 1.07 -2.48
CA TYR A 125 -43.12 2.26 -2.76
C TYR A 125 -42.06 1.99 -3.82
N LYS A 126 -41.12 1.07 -3.52
CA LYS A 126 -40.02 0.71 -4.40
C LYS A 126 -39.44 -0.65 -4.00
N ALA A 127 -38.76 -1.31 -4.94
CA ALA A 127 -37.97 -2.49 -4.64
C ALA A 127 -36.56 -2.38 -5.21
N TYR A 128 -35.59 -2.94 -4.49
CA TYR A 128 -34.19 -3.04 -4.90
C TYR A 128 -33.80 -4.50 -5.03
N PRO A 129 -33.15 -4.92 -6.13
CA PRO A 129 -32.56 -6.25 -6.19
C PRO A 129 -31.44 -6.37 -5.14
N GLU A 130 -31.31 -7.57 -4.58
CA GLU A 130 -30.24 -7.92 -3.64
C GLU A 130 -28.86 -7.63 -4.23
N LYS A 131 -27.98 -7.05 -3.42
CA LYS A 131 -26.61 -6.73 -3.79
C LYS A 131 -25.66 -7.41 -2.82
N THR A 132 -24.66 -8.08 -3.36
CA THR A 132 -23.51 -8.54 -2.57
C THR A 132 -22.61 -7.34 -2.29
N TYR A 133 -22.40 -7.04 -1.01
CA TYR A 133 -21.44 -6.04 -0.57
C TYR A 133 -20.15 -6.75 -0.15
N HIS A 134 -19.00 -6.23 -0.58
CA HIS A 134 -17.68 -6.70 -0.20
C HIS A 134 -17.01 -5.67 0.72
N LEU A 135 -16.25 -6.14 1.71
CA LEU A 135 -15.35 -5.26 2.46
C LEU A 135 -14.03 -5.07 1.69
N MET A 136 -13.43 -3.89 1.90
CA MET A 136 -11.99 -3.57 1.90
C MET A 136 -11.38 -2.85 0.70
N THR A 137 -10.57 -1.88 1.11
CA THR A 137 -9.37 -1.32 0.47
C THR A 137 -8.60 -2.41 -0.27
N THR A 138 -7.98 -2.20 -1.44
CA THR A 138 -7.54 -3.37 -2.22
C THR A 138 -6.51 -4.25 -1.48
N HIS A 139 -5.77 -3.69 -0.50
CA HIS A 139 -5.16 -4.48 0.58
C HIS A 139 -4.57 -3.68 1.76
N THR A 140 -3.77 -2.64 1.48
CA THR A 140 -2.78 -2.14 2.45
C THR A 140 -3.34 -1.46 3.71
N PRO A 141 -4.42 -0.66 3.68
CA PRO A 141 -5.06 -0.19 4.92
C PRO A 141 -5.52 -1.31 5.85
N LYS A 142 -6.00 -2.43 5.29
CA LYS A 142 -6.35 -3.64 6.07
C LYS A 142 -5.11 -4.30 6.64
N MET A 143 -4.09 -4.54 5.82
CA MET A 143 -2.80 -5.13 6.24
C MET A 143 -2.18 -4.35 7.41
N LEU A 144 -2.30 -3.02 7.38
CA LEU A 144 -1.80 -2.12 8.43
C LEU A 144 -2.77 -1.93 9.61
N GLY A 145 -3.91 -2.63 9.63
CA GLY A 145 -4.88 -2.59 10.73
C GLY A 145 -5.67 -1.29 10.86
N LEU A 146 -5.72 -0.44 9.84
CA LEU A 146 -6.41 0.87 9.90
C LEU A 146 -7.93 0.72 10.02
N MET A 147 -8.49 -0.30 9.36
CA MET A 147 -9.94 -0.57 9.35
C MET A 147 -10.46 -1.21 10.63
N GLY A 148 -9.57 -1.85 11.42
CA GLY A 148 -9.95 -2.78 12.49
C GLY A 148 -10.29 -4.18 11.97
N GLU A 149 -10.41 -5.15 12.86
CA GLU A 149 -10.97 -6.47 12.51
C GLU A 149 -12.49 -6.35 12.33
N ASP A 150 -13.13 -7.32 11.64
CA ASP A 150 -14.58 -7.39 11.36
C ASP A 150 -15.48 -7.33 12.61
N ARG A 151 -14.90 -7.24 13.81
CA ARG A 151 -15.57 -7.06 15.08
C ARG A 151 -14.99 -5.83 15.80
N ALA A 152 -15.86 -4.85 16.03
CA ALA A 152 -15.79 -3.88 17.15
C ALA A 152 -14.90 -2.62 17.04
N GLY A 153 -14.80 -1.96 15.88
CA GLY A 153 -14.44 -0.51 15.87
C GLY A 153 -13.07 -0.15 16.48
N GLU A 154 -12.13 -1.09 16.54
CA GLU A 154 -10.78 -0.87 17.12
C GLU A 154 -9.72 -0.39 16.11
N GLY A 155 -10.12 -0.13 14.87
CA GLY A 155 -9.21 0.37 13.82
C GLY A 155 -8.77 1.82 14.06
N VAL A 156 -7.58 2.17 13.59
CA VAL A 156 -7.03 3.54 13.69
C VAL A 156 -7.98 4.57 13.09
N TRP A 157 -8.73 4.22 12.04
CA TRP A 157 -9.70 5.13 11.42
C TRP A 157 -10.81 5.59 12.36
N ASN A 158 -11.19 4.78 13.34
CA ASN A 158 -12.24 5.13 14.29
C ASN A 158 -11.78 6.24 15.25
N THR A 159 -10.53 6.18 15.72
CA THR A 159 -9.97 7.13 16.69
C THR A 159 -9.38 8.40 16.06
N SER A 160 -9.07 8.35 14.76
CA SER A 160 -8.47 9.47 14.00
C SER A 160 -9.44 10.15 13.02
N ASN A 161 -10.73 9.77 13.04
CA ASN A 161 -11.74 10.21 12.08
C ASN A 161 -11.24 10.19 10.61
N MET A 162 -10.45 9.17 10.27
CA MET A 162 -9.83 8.99 8.94
C MET A 162 -9.01 10.20 8.44
N GLY A 163 -8.51 11.06 9.33
CA GLY A 163 -7.70 12.24 8.99
C GLY A 163 -8.50 13.50 8.67
N GLU A 164 -9.78 13.58 9.03
CA GLU A 164 -10.64 14.73 8.72
C GLU A 164 -10.02 16.07 9.14
N GLY A 165 -9.95 17.04 8.21
CA GLY A 165 -9.43 18.38 8.47
C GLY A 165 -7.91 18.49 8.54
N ILE A 166 -7.18 17.38 8.37
CA ILE A 166 -5.73 17.37 8.15
C ILE A 166 -5.45 17.63 6.67
N ILE A 167 -4.39 18.37 6.38
CA ILE A 167 -3.95 18.70 5.01
C ILE A 167 -2.63 17.99 4.73
N ILE A 168 -2.62 17.13 3.72
CA ILE A 168 -1.40 16.48 3.22
C ILE A 168 -0.93 17.23 1.96
N GLY A 169 0.24 17.85 2.05
CA GLY A 169 0.96 18.40 0.92
C GLY A 169 1.73 17.30 0.19
N VAL A 170 1.51 17.16 -1.12
CA VAL A 170 2.21 16.16 -1.95
C VAL A 170 3.06 16.89 -2.98
N LEU A 171 4.38 16.66 -2.94
CA LEU A 171 5.35 17.21 -3.88
C LEU A 171 5.76 16.12 -4.87
N ASP A 172 5.34 16.24 -6.14
CA ASP A 172 5.47 15.15 -7.12
C ASP A 172 5.40 15.64 -8.58
N ASP A 173 5.18 14.74 -9.56
CA ASP A 173 5.26 14.96 -11.02
C ASP A 173 3.97 15.48 -11.70
N GLY A 174 2.91 15.67 -10.93
CA GLY A 174 1.58 16.07 -11.40
C GLY A 174 0.47 15.26 -10.76
N ILE A 175 -0.79 15.65 -11.00
CA ILE A 175 -1.95 14.93 -10.46
C ILE A 175 -3.09 14.90 -11.47
N TYR A 176 -3.74 13.75 -11.62
CA TYR A 176 -4.98 13.60 -12.39
C TYR A 176 -6.20 13.95 -11.54
N ALA A 177 -6.56 15.24 -11.42
CA ALA A 177 -7.62 15.67 -10.50
C ALA A 177 -9.00 15.07 -10.81
N GLY A 178 -9.26 14.70 -12.07
CA GLY A 178 -10.49 14.02 -12.49
C GLY A 178 -10.59 12.56 -12.01
N HIS A 179 -9.56 12.03 -11.37
CA HIS A 179 -9.56 10.66 -10.85
C HIS A 179 -10.56 10.49 -9.70
N PRO A 180 -11.36 9.41 -9.63
CA PRO A 180 -12.34 9.19 -8.56
C PRO A 180 -11.76 9.18 -7.14
N SER A 181 -10.47 8.87 -6.97
CA SER A 181 -9.80 8.97 -5.66
C SER A 181 -9.68 10.40 -5.14
N PHE A 182 -9.94 11.42 -5.95
CA PHE A 182 -9.92 12.82 -5.56
C PHE A 182 -11.31 13.46 -5.61
N ASP A 183 -12.37 12.64 -5.57
CA ASP A 183 -13.72 13.13 -5.42
C ASP A 183 -13.90 13.79 -4.03
N GLY A 184 -14.51 14.97 -4.04
CA GLY A 184 -14.84 15.77 -2.87
C GLY A 184 -16.18 15.41 -2.24
N GLU A 185 -16.95 14.47 -2.81
CA GLU A 185 -18.23 14.05 -2.24
C GLU A 185 -18.06 13.53 -0.80
N GLY A 186 -18.87 14.07 0.12
CA GLY A 186 -18.82 13.70 1.55
C GLY A 186 -17.65 14.30 2.34
N MET A 187 -16.73 15.02 1.69
CA MET A 187 -15.67 15.78 2.36
C MET A 187 -16.22 17.07 2.96
N LYS A 188 -15.79 17.38 4.19
CA LYS A 188 -16.03 18.71 4.78
C LYS A 188 -15.27 19.79 3.99
N PRO A 189 -15.67 21.07 4.06
CA PRO A 189 -14.87 22.15 3.51
C PRO A 189 -13.45 22.17 4.10
N PRO A 190 -12.45 22.74 3.38
CA PRO A 190 -11.10 22.92 3.90
C PRO A 190 -11.10 23.61 5.28
N PRO A 191 -10.17 23.26 6.18
CA PRO A 191 -10.09 23.88 7.50
C PRO A 191 -9.72 25.36 7.38
N LYS A 192 -10.12 26.18 8.38
CA LYS A 192 -9.91 27.65 8.37
C LYS A 192 -8.45 28.09 8.24
N LYS A 193 -7.51 27.23 8.64
CA LYS A 193 -6.07 27.49 8.54
C LYS A 193 -5.53 27.41 7.10
N TRP A 194 -6.30 26.78 6.20
CA TRP A 194 -5.91 26.65 4.81
C TRP A 194 -5.95 28.02 4.12
N THR A 195 -4.79 28.45 3.64
CA THR A 195 -4.58 29.72 2.93
C THR A 195 -4.12 29.51 1.49
N GLY A 196 -3.87 28.26 1.10
CA GLY A 196 -3.46 27.92 -0.25
C GLY A 196 -4.55 28.10 -1.30
N ARG A 197 -4.12 27.93 -2.55
CA ARG A 197 -4.92 28.25 -3.74
C ARG A 197 -4.87 27.17 -4.80
N CYS A 198 -5.81 27.27 -5.74
CA CYS A 198 -5.84 26.47 -6.94
C CYS A 198 -5.35 27.37 -8.10
N ASP A 199 -4.12 27.16 -8.57
CA ASP A 199 -3.54 27.98 -9.65
C ASP A 199 -4.15 27.64 -11.02
N PHE A 200 -4.90 26.55 -11.09
CA PHE A 200 -5.61 26.09 -12.27
C PHE A 200 -7.11 26.43 -12.20
N ASN A 201 -7.83 26.32 -13.33
CA ASN A 201 -9.27 26.61 -13.41
C ASN A 201 -10.01 26.12 -12.15
N ASN A 202 -10.85 26.98 -11.55
CA ASN A 202 -11.54 26.74 -10.28
C ASN A 202 -12.36 25.43 -10.21
N THR A 203 -12.56 24.74 -11.33
CA THR A 203 -13.22 23.43 -11.42
C THR A 203 -12.33 22.25 -11.02
N VAL A 204 -11.02 22.46 -10.87
CA VAL A 204 -10.04 21.40 -10.60
C VAL A 204 -10.01 21.04 -9.12
N CYS A 205 -9.95 22.06 -8.28
CA CYS A 205 -9.97 21.87 -6.84
C CYS A 205 -11.41 21.69 -6.34
N ASN A 206 -11.55 20.89 -5.30
CA ASN A 206 -12.79 20.58 -4.62
C ASN A 206 -12.50 20.40 -3.12
N ASN A 207 -13.43 19.83 -2.35
CA ASN A 207 -13.19 19.60 -0.91
C ASN A 207 -12.17 18.47 -0.62
N LYS A 208 -11.72 17.72 -1.63
CA LYS A 208 -10.70 16.70 -1.50
C LYS A 208 -9.32 17.19 -1.93
N LEU A 209 -9.19 17.60 -3.19
CA LEU A 209 -8.02 18.31 -3.72
C LEU A 209 -8.25 19.80 -3.52
N ILE A 210 -7.73 20.37 -2.44
CA ILE A 210 -8.05 21.74 -1.99
C ILE A 210 -7.08 22.79 -2.55
N GLY A 211 -5.91 22.35 -2.99
CA GLY A 211 -4.88 23.17 -3.62
C GLY A 211 -4.16 22.38 -4.71
N ALA A 212 -3.81 23.08 -5.79
CA ALA A 212 -3.06 22.51 -6.90
C ALA A 212 -2.20 23.63 -7.50
N ARG A 213 -0.89 23.46 -7.41
CA ARG A 213 0.13 24.44 -7.79
C ARG A 213 1.27 23.77 -8.54
N SER A 214 2.00 24.53 -9.35
CA SER A 214 3.14 24.02 -10.11
C SER A 214 4.32 24.97 -10.02
N PHE A 215 5.49 24.39 -9.77
CA PHE A 215 6.77 25.06 -9.59
C PHE A 215 7.71 24.49 -10.64
N PHE A 216 8.08 25.33 -11.59
CA PHE A 216 8.77 24.89 -12.79
C PHE A 216 9.65 25.99 -13.38
N GLU A 217 9.92 27.07 -12.64
CA GLU A 217 10.69 28.19 -13.19
C GLU A 217 12.16 27.79 -13.41
N SER A 218 12.72 26.98 -12.50
CA SER A 218 14.07 26.41 -12.67
C SER A 218 14.08 25.41 -13.83
N ALA A 219 13.09 24.51 -13.85
CA ALA A 219 12.95 23.52 -14.92
C ALA A 219 12.76 24.16 -16.31
N LYS A 220 11.91 25.18 -16.43
CA LYS A 220 11.63 25.94 -17.66
C LYS A 220 12.86 26.66 -18.18
N TRP A 221 13.69 27.20 -17.29
CA TRP A 221 14.96 27.80 -17.68
C TRP A 221 15.95 26.76 -18.21
N LYS A 222 16.01 25.59 -17.57
CA LYS A 222 16.99 24.53 -17.84
C LYS A 222 16.64 23.66 -19.04
N TRP A 223 15.36 23.37 -19.26
CA TRP A 223 14.89 22.36 -20.22
C TRP A 223 13.98 22.94 -21.30
N LYS A 224 14.19 22.51 -22.55
CA LYS A 224 13.28 22.83 -23.66
C LYS A 224 12.00 22.00 -23.56
N GLY A 225 10.86 22.60 -23.92
CA GLY A 225 9.56 21.93 -23.98
C GLY A 225 8.76 21.96 -22.68
N ILE A 226 9.18 22.76 -21.71
CA ILE A 226 8.41 23.10 -20.52
C ILE A 226 7.72 24.43 -20.80
N ASP A 227 6.48 24.38 -21.28
CA ASP A 227 5.69 25.55 -21.70
C ASP A 227 4.66 25.94 -20.62
N ASP A 228 4.40 27.24 -20.48
CA ASP A 228 3.41 27.79 -19.54
C ASP A 228 1.97 27.59 -20.06
N PRO A 229 1.02 27.08 -19.25
CA PRO A 229 1.18 26.54 -17.91
C PRO A 229 1.58 25.05 -17.92
N VAL A 230 2.44 24.68 -16.99
CA VAL A 230 2.83 23.29 -16.76
C VAL A 230 1.99 22.74 -15.59
N LEU A 231 0.94 21.92 -15.69
CA LEU A 231 0.29 21.13 -16.73
C LEU A 231 -1.25 21.30 -16.60
N PRO A 232 -2.04 20.93 -17.61
CA PRO A 232 -3.47 20.68 -17.47
C PRO A 232 -3.71 19.33 -16.77
N ILE A 233 -3.30 19.14 -15.50
CA ILE A 233 -3.91 18.20 -14.52
C ILE A 233 -4.17 16.75 -15.02
N ASN A 234 -3.46 16.24 -16.02
CA ASN A 234 -3.79 14.95 -16.65
C ASN A 234 -2.58 14.04 -16.89
N GLU A 235 -1.36 14.45 -16.55
CA GLU A 235 -0.12 13.73 -16.96
C GLU A 235 0.78 13.24 -15.81
N GLY A 236 0.44 13.50 -14.54
CA GLY A 236 1.24 13.00 -13.41
C GLY A 236 0.92 11.55 -13.04
N GLN A 237 1.65 10.60 -13.62
CA GLN A 237 1.51 9.17 -13.34
C GLN A 237 1.89 8.85 -11.89
N HIS A 238 3.04 9.36 -11.46
CA HIS A 238 3.59 9.06 -10.15
C HIS A 238 2.83 9.80 -9.04
N GLY A 239 2.58 11.10 -9.22
CA GLY A 239 1.90 11.96 -8.23
C GLY A 239 0.43 11.63 -8.02
N THR A 240 -0.28 11.14 -9.04
CA THR A 240 -1.64 10.58 -8.87
C THR A 240 -1.61 9.33 -7.98
N HIS A 241 -0.62 8.46 -8.20
CA HIS A 241 -0.47 7.20 -7.46
C HIS A 241 -0.09 7.46 -6.01
N THR A 242 0.88 8.33 -5.75
CA THR A 242 1.31 8.70 -4.40
C THR A 242 0.23 9.46 -3.64
N SER A 243 -0.45 10.43 -4.27
CA SER A 243 -1.55 11.19 -3.65
C SER A 243 -2.73 10.29 -3.27
N SER A 244 -3.12 9.38 -4.16
CA SER A 244 -4.22 8.44 -3.89
C SER A 244 -3.84 7.36 -2.87
N THR A 245 -2.55 7.02 -2.73
CA THR A 245 -2.05 6.16 -1.65
C THR A 245 -2.09 6.86 -0.28
N ALA A 246 -1.72 8.14 -0.22
CA ALA A 246 -1.72 8.89 1.03
C ALA A 246 -3.14 9.14 1.54
N ALA A 247 -4.01 9.66 0.66
CA ALA A 247 -5.33 10.13 1.05
C ALA A 247 -6.40 9.87 0.00
N GLY A 248 -6.30 8.90 -0.92
CA GLY A 248 -7.39 8.64 -1.87
C GLY A 248 -8.75 8.38 -1.19
N ALA A 249 -9.82 8.90 -1.78
CA ALA A 249 -11.20 8.58 -1.40
C ALA A 249 -11.52 7.10 -1.67
N PHE A 250 -12.64 6.62 -1.12
CA PHE A 250 -13.11 5.26 -1.34
C PHE A 250 -13.62 5.11 -2.79
N VAL A 251 -12.94 4.29 -3.58
CA VAL A 251 -13.33 3.98 -4.96
C VAL A 251 -13.64 2.49 -5.09
N PRO A 252 -14.92 2.07 -5.15
CA PRO A 252 -15.28 0.66 -5.30
C PRO A 252 -14.83 0.12 -6.66
N ASP A 253 -14.74 -1.21 -6.75
CA ASP A 253 -14.41 -1.96 -7.96
C ASP A 253 -13.06 -1.57 -8.60
N ALA A 254 -12.15 -1.02 -7.79
CA ALA A 254 -10.78 -0.74 -8.18
C ALA A 254 -10.06 -2.06 -8.45
N ASN A 255 -9.43 -2.15 -9.61
CA ASN A 255 -8.70 -3.32 -10.08
C ASN A 255 -7.75 -2.91 -11.21
N ILE A 256 -6.79 -3.78 -11.48
CA ILE A 256 -6.02 -3.78 -12.72
C ILE A 256 -6.31 -5.10 -13.42
N SER A 257 -6.88 -5.07 -14.62
CA SER A 257 -7.12 -6.31 -15.39
C SER A 257 -8.00 -7.38 -14.69
N GLY A 258 -8.87 -6.99 -13.77
CA GLY A 258 -9.61 -7.94 -12.92
C GLY A 258 -8.79 -8.58 -11.78
N LEU A 259 -7.58 -8.07 -11.52
CA LEU A 259 -6.71 -8.41 -10.40
C LEU A 259 -6.75 -7.31 -9.33
N ALA A 260 -6.42 -7.69 -8.09
CA ALA A 260 -6.49 -6.85 -6.90
C ALA A 260 -7.85 -6.15 -6.73
N VAL A 261 -8.93 -6.84 -7.14
CA VAL A 261 -10.30 -6.34 -7.07
C VAL A 261 -10.66 -5.99 -5.63
N GLY A 262 -11.09 -4.76 -5.41
CA GLY A 262 -11.59 -4.28 -4.13
C GLY A 262 -11.98 -2.81 -4.20
N THR A 263 -12.12 -2.17 -3.05
CA THR A 263 -12.22 -0.71 -2.97
C THR A 263 -10.81 -0.14 -2.97
N ALA A 264 -10.43 0.86 -3.75
CA ALA A 264 -9.17 1.59 -3.49
C ALA A 264 -9.43 2.73 -2.51
N VAL A 265 -8.48 3.01 -1.62
CA VAL A 265 -8.53 4.14 -0.68
C VAL A 265 -7.15 4.38 -0.08
N GLY A 266 -6.84 5.64 0.22
CA GLY A 266 -5.60 6.00 0.89
C GLY A 266 -5.60 5.68 2.38
N MET A 267 -4.47 5.91 3.05
CA MET A 267 -4.36 5.70 4.49
C MET A 267 -5.23 6.69 5.29
N ALA A 268 -5.34 7.94 4.84
CA ALA A 268 -6.17 8.99 5.46
C ALA A 268 -7.26 9.50 4.51
N PRO A 269 -8.36 8.73 4.29
CA PRO A 269 -9.33 9.07 3.25
C PRO A 269 -10.09 10.37 3.46
N ARG A 270 -10.17 10.89 4.69
CA ARG A 270 -10.83 12.17 4.99
C ARG A 270 -9.86 13.35 5.13
N ALA A 271 -8.56 13.14 4.95
CA ALA A 271 -7.60 14.23 4.84
C ALA A 271 -7.75 14.96 3.50
N HIS A 272 -7.46 16.25 3.47
CA HIS A 272 -7.37 17.03 2.24
C HIS A 272 -6.01 16.83 1.57
N ILE A 273 -5.96 17.02 0.26
CA ILE A 273 -4.74 17.00 -0.55
C ILE A 273 -4.47 18.41 -1.06
N ALA A 274 -3.25 18.89 -0.84
CA ALA A 274 -2.69 20.06 -1.49
C ALA A 274 -1.53 19.57 -2.39
N PHE A 275 -1.68 19.71 -3.70
CA PHE A 275 -0.69 19.19 -4.64
C PHE A 275 0.25 20.28 -5.13
N TYR A 276 1.55 20.00 -5.09
CA TYR A 276 2.62 20.89 -5.52
C TYR A 276 3.48 20.15 -6.55
N GLN A 277 3.30 20.47 -7.83
CA GLN A 277 4.13 19.88 -8.87
C GLN A 277 5.53 20.49 -8.83
N VAL A 278 6.55 19.65 -8.64
CA VAL A 278 7.97 20.05 -8.62
C VAL A 278 8.84 19.15 -9.50
N CYS A 279 8.25 18.09 -10.04
CA CYS A 279 8.91 17.08 -10.85
C CYS A 279 8.29 16.98 -12.25
N PHE A 280 9.09 16.42 -13.15
CA PHE A 280 8.73 16.12 -14.52
C PHE A 280 9.20 14.71 -14.87
N GLU A 281 8.30 13.85 -15.32
CA GLU A 281 8.55 12.41 -15.56
C GLU A 281 9.88 12.12 -16.28
N THR A 282 10.25 12.94 -17.27
CA THR A 282 11.49 12.74 -18.05
C THR A 282 12.65 13.69 -17.71
N LYS A 283 12.46 14.62 -16.76
CA LYS A 283 13.46 15.68 -16.43
C LYS A 283 13.87 15.71 -14.96
N GLY A 284 13.18 14.97 -14.10
CA GLY A 284 13.41 14.96 -12.66
C GLY A 284 12.80 16.18 -11.97
N CYS A 285 13.33 16.49 -10.78
CA CYS A 285 12.85 17.56 -9.91
C CYS A 285 14.01 18.54 -9.66
N ASP A 286 13.80 19.84 -9.88
CA ASP A 286 14.85 20.84 -9.70
C ASP A 286 14.82 21.44 -8.28
N ARG A 287 16.00 21.66 -7.70
CA ARG A 287 16.20 22.12 -6.32
C ARG A 287 15.35 23.34 -5.96
N ASP A 288 15.39 24.37 -6.80
CA ASP A 288 14.78 25.66 -6.50
C ASP A 288 13.24 25.55 -6.52
N ASP A 289 12.69 24.73 -7.42
CA ASP A 289 11.26 24.47 -7.52
C ASP A 289 10.76 23.67 -6.29
N ILE A 290 11.57 22.73 -5.78
CA ILE A 290 11.27 22.01 -4.52
C ILE A 290 11.22 22.98 -3.33
N LEU A 291 12.22 23.84 -3.16
CA LEU A 291 12.27 24.77 -2.04
C LEU A 291 11.10 25.76 -2.07
N ALA A 292 10.78 26.30 -3.24
CA ALA A 292 9.64 27.19 -3.41
C ALA A 292 8.30 26.50 -3.05
N ALA A 293 8.13 25.23 -3.45
CA ALA A 293 6.94 24.47 -3.10
C ALA A 293 6.83 24.17 -1.60
N VAL A 294 7.94 23.87 -0.92
CA VAL A 294 7.94 23.64 0.54
C VAL A 294 7.61 24.93 1.28
N ASP A 295 8.19 26.06 0.87
CA ASP A 295 7.92 27.38 1.45
C ASP A 295 6.42 27.72 1.38
N ASP A 296 5.86 27.60 0.18
CA ASP A 296 4.42 27.79 -0.06
C ASP A 296 3.56 26.79 0.72
N ALA A 297 3.97 25.52 0.82
CA ALA A 297 3.19 24.52 1.55
C ALA A 297 3.12 24.82 3.06
N ILE A 298 4.18 25.38 3.64
CA ILE A 298 4.21 25.83 5.03
C ILE A 298 3.27 27.03 5.21
N GLU A 299 3.35 28.04 4.32
CA GLU A 299 2.47 29.21 4.37
C GLU A 299 1.00 28.86 4.15
N ASP A 300 0.72 27.89 3.28
CA ASP A 300 -0.63 27.42 2.93
C ASP A 300 -1.29 26.63 4.09
N GLY A 301 -0.53 26.26 5.13
CA GLY A 301 -1.03 25.61 6.33
C GLY A 301 -1.10 24.08 6.28
N VAL A 302 -0.22 23.45 5.48
CA VAL A 302 -0.08 21.99 5.40
C VAL A 302 0.34 21.38 6.75
N ASP A 303 -0.19 20.21 7.09
CA ASP A 303 0.16 19.48 8.34
C ASP A 303 1.25 18.43 8.12
N VAL A 304 1.22 17.79 6.96
CA VAL A 304 2.09 16.67 6.59
C VAL A 304 2.55 16.84 5.15
N LEU A 305 3.86 16.75 4.90
CA LEU A 305 4.45 16.68 3.58
C LEU A 305 4.79 15.23 3.22
N SER A 306 4.40 14.83 2.02
CA SER A 306 4.80 13.58 1.37
C SER A 306 5.70 13.92 0.20
N MET A 307 6.99 13.54 0.29
CA MET A 307 7.99 13.83 -0.73
C MET A 307 8.60 12.51 -1.24
N SER A 308 7.99 11.97 -2.29
CA SER A 308 8.46 10.74 -2.96
C SER A 308 9.56 11.05 -3.97
N LEU A 309 10.54 11.85 -3.55
CA LEU A 309 11.68 12.31 -4.31
C LEU A 309 12.94 12.31 -3.42
N GLY A 310 14.12 12.33 -4.01
CA GLY A 310 15.37 12.32 -3.28
C GLY A 310 16.57 12.48 -4.20
N GLY A 311 17.65 13.04 -3.65
CA GLY A 311 18.90 13.30 -4.37
C GLY A 311 19.97 12.22 -4.14
N ASN A 312 21.22 12.65 -4.22
CA ASN A 312 22.39 11.79 -4.02
C ASN A 312 22.53 11.39 -2.53
N PRO A 313 22.83 10.12 -2.18
CA PRO A 313 23.04 9.70 -0.80
C PRO A 313 24.15 10.44 -0.04
N ASP A 314 25.07 11.11 -0.71
CA ASP A 314 26.20 11.86 -0.15
C ASP A 314 25.98 13.39 -0.09
N ALA A 315 24.78 13.89 -0.46
CA ALA A 315 24.46 15.31 -0.44
C ALA A 315 24.51 15.94 0.98
N ASP A 316 25.20 17.07 1.13
CA ASP A 316 25.29 17.79 2.40
C ASP A 316 23.92 18.37 2.81
N PHE A 317 23.57 18.34 4.10
CA PHE A 317 22.27 18.82 4.58
C PHE A 317 22.04 20.33 4.30
N SER A 318 23.12 21.11 4.17
CA SER A 318 23.05 22.55 3.87
C SER A 318 22.90 22.88 2.38
N GLU A 319 22.99 21.88 1.51
CA GLU A 319 22.84 22.02 0.05
C GLU A 319 21.63 21.26 -0.50
N ASP A 320 21.21 20.20 0.20
CA ASP A 320 20.07 19.36 -0.18
C ASP A 320 18.72 20.07 0.07
N PRO A 321 17.88 20.28 -0.96
CA PRO A 321 16.62 21.02 -0.82
C PRO A 321 15.61 20.32 0.10
N VAL A 322 15.62 18.98 0.15
CA VAL A 322 14.73 18.21 1.01
C VAL A 322 15.11 18.38 2.48
N SER A 323 16.41 18.39 2.77
CA SER A 323 16.96 18.65 4.10
C SER A 323 16.68 20.08 4.55
N LEU A 324 16.98 21.08 3.71
CA LEU A 324 16.73 22.49 4.00
C LEU A 324 15.23 22.77 4.23
N GLY A 325 14.39 22.48 3.24
CA GLY A 325 12.95 22.70 3.35
C GLY A 325 12.32 21.85 4.47
N GLY A 326 12.81 20.62 4.66
CA GLY A 326 12.35 19.74 5.73
C GLY A 326 12.66 20.26 7.14
N TYR A 327 13.76 20.98 7.33
CA TYR A 327 14.07 21.60 8.62
C TYR A 327 13.05 22.69 8.93
N THR A 328 12.83 23.60 7.98
CA THR A 328 11.86 24.70 8.12
C THR A 328 10.43 24.18 8.27
N ALA A 329 10.08 23.09 7.58
CA ALA A 329 8.80 22.41 7.77
C ALA A 329 8.66 21.86 9.20
N ALA A 330 9.67 21.16 9.70
CA ALA A 330 9.67 20.62 11.07
C ALA A 330 9.61 21.74 12.13
N LEU A 331 10.32 22.86 11.91
CA LEU A 331 10.26 24.08 12.72
C LEU A 331 8.83 24.62 12.82
N ASN A 332 8.08 24.61 11.72
CA ASN A 332 6.69 25.04 11.65
C ASN A 332 5.68 23.94 12.06
N GLY A 333 6.16 22.83 12.64
CA GLY A 333 5.30 21.75 13.13
C GLY A 333 4.71 20.84 12.06
N VAL A 334 5.21 20.94 10.81
CA VAL A 334 4.82 20.13 9.66
C VAL A 334 5.65 18.84 9.65
N PHE A 335 4.98 17.70 9.61
CA PHE A 335 5.65 16.40 9.55
C PHE A 335 6.10 16.09 8.11
N VAL A 336 7.34 15.63 7.90
CA VAL A 336 7.85 15.34 6.56
C VAL A 336 8.19 13.86 6.41
N SER A 337 7.48 13.17 5.51
CA SER A 337 7.80 11.82 5.08
C SER A 337 8.51 11.85 3.74
N THR A 338 9.62 11.13 3.63
CA THR A 338 10.45 11.07 2.44
C THR A 338 10.78 9.62 2.05
N ALA A 339 10.89 9.35 0.76
CA ALA A 339 11.34 8.05 0.26
C ALA A 339 12.82 7.83 0.57
N ALA A 340 13.23 6.59 0.92
CA ALA A 340 14.64 6.27 1.16
C ALA A 340 15.50 6.18 -0.11
N GLY A 341 14.87 5.97 -1.28
CA GLY A 341 15.55 5.76 -2.55
C GLY A 341 15.44 4.32 -3.06
N ASN A 342 15.69 4.14 -4.35
CA ASN A 342 15.44 2.87 -5.07
C ASN A 342 16.71 2.25 -5.70
N ILE A 343 17.89 2.62 -5.20
CA ILE A 343 19.20 2.16 -5.71
C ILE A 343 19.88 1.11 -4.81
N GLY A 344 19.11 0.47 -3.94
CA GLY A 344 19.56 -0.70 -3.17
C GLY A 344 19.78 -1.95 -4.05
N PRO A 345 20.23 -3.08 -3.47
CA PRO A 345 20.35 -3.37 -2.04
C PRO A 345 21.76 -3.08 -1.47
N ASN A 346 22.65 -2.47 -2.24
CA ASN A 346 24.00 -2.17 -1.77
C ASN A 346 23.98 -1.23 -0.55
N PRO A 347 24.93 -1.36 0.40
CA PRO A 347 25.05 -0.44 1.54
C PRO A 347 25.26 1.01 1.12
N ALA A 348 24.97 1.94 2.03
CA ALA A 348 25.20 3.39 1.88
C ALA A 348 24.55 4.02 0.63
N THR A 349 23.35 3.54 0.30
CA THR A 349 22.55 4.01 -0.84
C THR A 349 21.37 4.87 -0.43
N VAL A 350 21.11 5.03 0.87
CA VAL A 350 19.98 5.77 1.42
C VAL A 350 20.11 7.28 1.19
N ALA A 351 19.07 7.87 0.60
CA ALA A 351 18.93 9.32 0.46
C ALA A 351 18.04 9.89 1.58
N ASN A 352 17.89 11.23 1.61
CA ASN A 352 17.06 11.95 2.56
C ASN A 352 17.46 11.64 4.03
N GLY A 353 18.76 11.66 4.31
CA GLY A 353 19.35 11.22 5.58
C GLY A 353 19.20 12.18 6.77
N ALA A 354 18.60 13.37 6.58
CA ALA A 354 18.51 14.36 7.64
C ALA A 354 17.66 13.87 8.85
N PRO A 355 18.05 14.16 10.11
CA PRO A 355 17.35 13.62 11.29
C PRO A 355 15.92 14.16 11.50
N TRP A 356 15.57 15.32 10.96
CA TRP A 356 14.22 15.88 11.06
C TRP A 356 13.24 15.29 10.03
N LEU A 357 13.71 14.51 9.06
CA LEU A 357 12.89 13.82 8.06
C LEU A 357 12.55 12.40 8.52
N LEU A 358 11.33 11.91 8.26
CA LEU A 358 11.05 10.48 8.33
C LEU A 358 11.40 9.81 7.00
N THR A 359 12.50 9.06 6.97
CA THR A 359 13.00 8.36 5.77
C THR A 359 12.47 6.93 5.70
N VAL A 360 11.72 6.62 4.65
CA VAL A 360 10.92 5.39 4.56
C VAL A 360 11.49 4.42 3.53
N GLY A 361 11.94 3.26 4.00
CA GLY A 361 12.29 2.12 3.14
C GLY A 361 11.05 1.36 2.64
N ALA A 362 11.24 0.46 1.68
CA ALA A 362 10.15 -0.29 1.05
C ALA A 362 10.22 -1.78 1.40
N SER A 363 9.06 -2.35 1.71
CA SER A 363 8.88 -3.79 1.90
C SER A 363 7.72 -4.32 1.06
N THR A 364 7.67 -5.64 0.90
CA THR A 364 6.55 -6.30 0.24
C THR A 364 5.26 -6.21 1.07
N THR A 365 4.14 -6.49 0.41
CA THR A 365 2.91 -6.88 1.10
C THR A 365 2.83 -8.41 1.13
N ASP A 366 1.80 -8.95 1.77
CA ASP A 366 1.42 -10.37 1.67
C ASP A 366 0.55 -10.68 0.42
N ARG A 367 0.25 -9.67 -0.43
CA ARG A 367 -0.45 -9.84 -1.70
C ARG A 367 0.53 -10.16 -2.84
N ARG A 368 0.13 -11.10 -3.70
CA ARG A 368 0.83 -11.46 -4.95
C ARG A 368 -0.13 -11.61 -6.11
N PHE A 369 0.38 -11.46 -7.32
CA PHE A 369 -0.37 -11.67 -8.57
C PHE A 369 -0.01 -13.02 -9.18
N ALA A 370 -0.41 -14.10 -8.50
CA ALA A 370 0.08 -15.44 -8.72
C ALA A 370 -0.23 -15.98 -10.14
N ALA A 371 0.83 -16.45 -10.80
CA ALA A 371 0.77 -17.20 -12.04
C ALA A 371 1.85 -18.29 -12.04
N THR A 372 1.63 -19.40 -12.71
CA THR A 372 2.54 -20.55 -12.69
C THR A 372 2.89 -20.96 -14.10
N VAL A 373 4.18 -21.22 -14.35
CA VAL A 373 4.65 -21.91 -15.55
C VAL A 373 4.59 -23.41 -15.27
N LYS A 374 3.75 -24.14 -15.99
CA LYS A 374 3.66 -25.59 -15.87
C LYS A 374 4.34 -26.25 -17.06
N LEU A 375 5.36 -27.04 -16.77
CA LEU A 375 6.19 -27.70 -17.76
C LEU A 375 5.51 -28.96 -18.28
N GLY A 376 5.91 -29.41 -19.48
CA GLY A 376 5.49 -30.70 -20.05
C GLY A 376 5.89 -31.90 -19.19
N SER A 377 6.92 -31.76 -18.33
CA SER A 377 7.29 -32.76 -17.31
C SER A 377 6.24 -32.89 -16.19
N GLY A 378 5.36 -31.90 -16.05
CA GLY A 378 4.41 -31.78 -14.94
C GLY A 378 4.88 -30.86 -13.82
N ASP A 379 6.15 -30.41 -13.83
CA ASP A 379 6.66 -29.47 -12.82
C ASP A 379 5.94 -28.12 -12.89
N GLU A 380 5.63 -27.57 -11.73
CA GLU A 380 4.97 -26.27 -11.59
C GLU A 380 5.94 -25.26 -10.97
N LEU A 381 6.16 -24.17 -11.70
CA LEU A 381 7.12 -23.13 -11.35
C LEU A 381 6.39 -21.82 -11.13
N ASP A 382 6.30 -21.39 -9.87
CA ASP A 382 5.55 -20.20 -9.48
C ASP A 382 6.26 -18.90 -9.90
N GLY A 383 5.44 -17.94 -10.32
CA GLY A 383 5.79 -16.60 -10.72
C GLY A 383 4.61 -15.64 -10.52
N GLU A 384 4.66 -14.50 -11.19
CA GLU A 384 3.58 -13.50 -11.12
C GLU A 384 3.26 -12.91 -12.50
N SER A 385 2.03 -12.41 -12.67
CA SER A 385 1.56 -11.82 -13.91
C SER A 385 0.46 -10.79 -13.67
N LEU A 386 0.52 -9.69 -14.42
CA LEU A 386 -0.56 -8.71 -14.56
C LEU A 386 -1.14 -8.67 -16.00
N SER A 387 -0.80 -9.63 -16.87
CA SER A 387 -1.23 -9.57 -18.26
C SER A 387 -2.76 -9.79 -18.39
N GLU A 388 -3.43 -8.95 -19.18
CA GLU A 388 -4.91 -8.92 -19.28
C GLU A 388 -5.51 -9.93 -20.30
N VAL A 389 -4.75 -10.95 -20.67
CA VAL A 389 -5.10 -11.77 -21.84
C VAL A 389 -6.19 -12.80 -21.53
N LYS A 390 -7.24 -12.78 -22.36
CA LYS A 390 -8.46 -13.61 -22.23
C LYS A 390 -8.20 -15.12 -22.33
N ASP A 391 -7.06 -15.52 -22.89
CA ASP A 391 -6.66 -16.92 -22.99
C ASP A 391 -5.14 -17.07 -22.82
N TYR A 392 -4.73 -17.59 -21.66
CA TYR A 392 -3.34 -18.02 -21.43
C TYR A 392 -3.03 -19.36 -22.12
N GLY A 393 -4.04 -20.02 -22.72
CA GLY A 393 -3.95 -21.31 -23.36
C GLY A 393 -3.73 -22.44 -22.36
N LYS A 394 -4.65 -23.40 -22.29
CA LYS A 394 -4.44 -24.63 -21.49
C LYS A 394 -3.51 -25.63 -22.18
N GLU A 395 -3.25 -25.43 -23.47
CA GLU A 395 -2.42 -26.30 -24.30
C GLU A 395 -0.95 -26.11 -23.97
N LEU A 396 -0.22 -27.22 -23.86
CA LEU A 396 1.24 -27.21 -23.81
C LEU A 396 1.77 -26.69 -25.16
N ARG A 397 2.64 -25.69 -25.11
CA ARG A 397 3.28 -25.09 -26.28
C ARG A 397 4.79 -25.29 -26.19
N PRO A 398 5.49 -25.42 -27.33
CA PRO A 398 6.95 -25.51 -27.33
C PRO A 398 7.57 -24.29 -26.66
N LEU A 399 8.60 -24.53 -25.86
CA LEU A 399 9.44 -23.48 -25.30
C LEU A 399 10.51 -23.08 -26.31
N ALA A 400 10.84 -21.80 -26.32
CA ALA A 400 12.00 -21.25 -27.01
C ALA A 400 12.76 -20.31 -26.07
N ARG A 401 14.02 -20.06 -26.40
CA ARG A 401 14.81 -18.98 -25.80
C ARG A 401 15.39 -18.12 -26.90
N ASP A 402 15.64 -16.86 -26.59
CA ASP A 402 16.50 -16.04 -27.41
C ASP A 402 17.95 -16.57 -27.31
N VAL A 403 18.54 -17.00 -28.42
CA VAL A 403 19.92 -17.51 -28.48
C VAL A 403 20.96 -16.41 -28.74
N GLY A 404 20.52 -15.17 -28.99
CA GLY A 404 21.36 -14.00 -29.11
C GLY A 404 21.82 -13.49 -27.74
N ASP A 405 21.31 -12.34 -27.31
CA ASP A 405 21.63 -11.78 -25.99
C ASP A 405 20.79 -12.40 -24.85
N GLY A 406 19.81 -13.25 -25.18
CA GLY A 406 18.90 -13.88 -24.24
C GLY A 406 17.80 -12.95 -23.72
N LYS A 407 17.79 -11.68 -24.14
CA LYS A 407 16.93 -10.63 -23.56
C LYS A 407 15.70 -10.35 -24.41
N CYS A 408 15.54 -10.94 -25.59
CA CYS A 408 14.41 -10.68 -26.49
C CYS A 408 14.30 -9.20 -26.91
N THR A 409 15.44 -8.60 -27.26
CA THR A 409 15.55 -7.17 -27.61
C THR A 409 15.51 -6.90 -29.12
N SER A 410 15.46 -7.95 -29.95
CA SER A 410 15.49 -7.85 -31.41
C SER A 410 14.50 -8.82 -32.07
N ASP A 411 13.53 -8.27 -32.81
CA ASP A 411 12.55 -9.05 -33.58
C ASP A 411 13.19 -9.91 -34.67
N THR A 412 14.33 -9.45 -35.21
CA THR A 412 15.08 -10.15 -36.26
C THR A 412 15.73 -11.42 -35.72
N VAL A 413 16.28 -11.36 -34.49
CA VAL A 413 16.85 -12.53 -33.80
C VAL A 413 15.75 -13.51 -33.43
N LEU A 414 14.64 -13.04 -32.87
CA LEU A 414 13.50 -13.88 -32.52
C LEU A 414 12.87 -14.57 -33.75
N SER A 415 12.77 -13.87 -34.87
CA SER A 415 12.25 -14.44 -36.12
C SER A 415 13.18 -15.52 -36.69
N ALA A 416 14.50 -15.36 -36.57
CA ALA A 416 15.47 -16.37 -36.99
C ALA A 416 15.35 -17.69 -36.19
N GLU A 417 14.95 -17.62 -34.93
CA GLU A 417 14.76 -18.78 -34.04
C GLU A 417 13.42 -19.51 -34.22
N ASN A 418 12.59 -19.08 -35.18
CA ASN A 418 11.24 -19.62 -35.43
C ASN A 418 10.40 -19.72 -34.14
N VAL A 419 10.10 -18.56 -33.52
CA VAL A 419 9.31 -18.47 -32.28
C VAL A 419 7.79 -18.52 -32.47
N THR A 420 7.32 -18.68 -33.71
CA THR A 420 5.89 -18.68 -34.06
C THR A 420 5.11 -19.70 -33.22
N GLY A 421 4.11 -19.24 -32.46
CA GLY A 421 3.24 -20.07 -31.62
C GLY A 421 3.89 -20.63 -30.34
N LYS A 422 5.14 -20.26 -30.04
CA LYS A 422 5.92 -20.75 -28.89
C LYS A 422 5.82 -19.82 -27.68
N ILE A 423 6.21 -20.33 -26.52
CA ILE A 423 6.45 -19.52 -25.31
C ILE A 423 7.95 -19.21 -25.24
N VAL A 424 8.31 -17.94 -25.19
CA VAL A 424 9.72 -17.48 -25.26
C VAL A 424 10.25 -17.08 -23.88
N ILE A 425 11.38 -17.64 -23.47
CA ILE A 425 12.09 -17.25 -22.24
C ILE A 425 12.99 -16.04 -22.56
N CYS A 426 12.80 -14.96 -21.80
CA CYS A 426 13.51 -13.70 -21.94
C CYS A 426 14.14 -13.30 -20.60
N GLU A 427 15.44 -13.02 -20.59
CA GLU A 427 16.17 -12.54 -19.42
C GLU A 427 15.87 -11.05 -19.14
N ALA A 428 16.10 -10.62 -17.91
CA ALA A 428 16.05 -9.21 -17.52
C ALA A 428 17.16 -8.37 -18.21
N GLY A 429 16.94 -7.05 -18.24
CA GLY A 429 17.85 -6.06 -18.83
C GLY A 429 17.57 -5.76 -20.31
N GLY A 430 18.20 -4.73 -20.87
CA GLY A 430 17.85 -4.22 -22.21
C GLY A 430 16.64 -3.29 -22.15
N THR A 431 15.59 -3.58 -22.92
CA THR A 431 14.34 -2.80 -22.94
C THR A 431 13.36 -3.25 -21.84
N PRO A 432 12.38 -2.43 -21.45
CA PRO A 432 11.32 -2.82 -20.52
C PRO A 432 10.59 -4.10 -20.97
N SER A 433 10.11 -4.91 -20.02
CA SER A 433 9.45 -6.19 -20.33
C SER A 433 8.18 -6.01 -21.17
N THR A 434 7.49 -4.88 -21.04
CA THR A 434 6.36 -4.47 -21.88
C THR A 434 6.76 -4.30 -23.35
N ALA A 435 7.94 -3.74 -23.63
CA ALA A 435 8.48 -3.63 -24.98
C ALA A 435 8.92 -5.00 -25.53
N LYS A 436 9.53 -5.85 -24.70
CA LYS A 436 9.88 -7.24 -25.08
C LYS A 436 8.64 -8.03 -25.50
N ALA A 437 7.54 -7.90 -24.74
CA ALA A 437 6.27 -8.53 -25.07
C ALA A 437 5.77 -8.15 -26.47
N LYS A 438 5.83 -6.86 -26.83
CA LYS A 438 5.46 -6.37 -28.18
C LYS A 438 6.38 -6.94 -29.27
N MET A 439 7.67 -7.10 -28.99
CA MET A 439 8.61 -7.71 -29.94
C MET A 439 8.33 -9.21 -30.15
N VAL A 440 8.07 -9.94 -29.08
CA VAL A 440 7.70 -11.37 -29.13
C VAL A 440 6.38 -11.56 -29.88
N GLU A 441 5.37 -10.71 -29.61
CA GLU A 441 4.09 -10.69 -30.33
C GLU A 441 4.30 -10.48 -31.84
N LYS A 442 5.09 -9.47 -32.21
CA LYS A 442 5.39 -9.16 -33.62
C LYS A 442 6.12 -10.31 -34.34
N ALA A 443 6.96 -11.06 -33.63
CA ALA A 443 7.64 -12.26 -34.15
C ALA A 443 6.73 -13.50 -34.20
N GLY A 444 5.45 -13.38 -33.82
CA GLY A 444 4.46 -14.45 -33.83
C GLY A 444 4.49 -15.37 -32.60
N GLY A 445 5.23 -15.02 -31.55
CA GLY A 445 5.26 -15.77 -30.29
C GLY A 445 3.90 -15.78 -29.60
N PHE A 446 3.55 -16.91 -28.99
CA PHE A 446 2.30 -17.04 -28.24
C PHE A 446 2.37 -16.37 -26.88
N GLY A 447 3.49 -16.49 -26.17
CA GLY A 447 3.65 -15.99 -24.81
C GLY A 447 5.10 -15.83 -24.41
N MET A 448 5.33 -15.28 -23.23
CA MET A 448 6.66 -14.91 -22.74
C MET A 448 6.87 -15.32 -21.28
N ILE A 449 8.06 -15.80 -20.94
CA ILE A 449 8.51 -15.94 -19.55
C ILE A 449 9.62 -14.93 -19.34
N VAL A 450 9.46 -14.03 -18.37
CA VAL A 450 10.49 -13.04 -18.04
C VAL A 450 11.22 -13.48 -16.78
N VAL A 451 12.51 -13.75 -16.90
CA VAL A 451 13.37 -14.06 -15.76
C VAL A 451 13.82 -12.76 -15.11
N THR A 452 13.53 -12.56 -13.83
CA THR A 452 13.93 -11.36 -13.09
C THR A 452 15.44 -11.30 -12.84
N PRO A 453 16.02 -10.11 -12.58
CA PRO A 453 17.42 -9.99 -12.17
C PRO A 453 17.71 -10.83 -10.93
N GLU A 454 18.93 -11.37 -10.82
CA GLU A 454 19.35 -12.14 -9.65
C GLU A 454 19.26 -11.32 -8.35
N VAL A 455 19.61 -10.03 -8.42
CA VAL A 455 19.54 -9.10 -7.29
C VAL A 455 18.12 -8.90 -6.73
N PHE A 456 17.08 -9.31 -7.45
CA PHE A 456 15.70 -9.24 -6.95
C PHE A 456 15.32 -10.42 -6.05
N GLY A 457 16.15 -11.48 -6.02
CA GLY A 457 15.87 -12.66 -5.22
C GLY A 457 14.49 -13.24 -5.53
N PRO A 458 13.64 -13.51 -4.51
CA PRO A 458 12.29 -14.04 -4.70
C PRO A 458 11.25 -12.96 -5.05
N VAL A 459 11.57 -11.67 -4.97
CA VAL A 459 10.62 -10.57 -5.17
C VAL A 459 10.39 -10.33 -6.66
N ILE A 460 9.14 -10.19 -7.07
CA ILE A 460 8.75 -9.92 -8.45
C ILE A 460 7.97 -8.62 -8.50
N ILE A 461 8.31 -7.77 -9.47
CA ILE A 461 7.56 -6.55 -9.82
C ILE A 461 6.89 -6.86 -11.16
N PRO A 462 5.63 -7.35 -11.14
CA PRO A 462 4.95 -7.70 -12.35
C PRO A 462 4.52 -6.43 -13.10
N ARG A 463 4.52 -6.49 -14.43
CA ARG A 463 4.00 -5.46 -15.33
C ARG A 463 2.84 -6.04 -16.15
N PRO A 464 1.91 -5.21 -16.64
CA PRO A 464 0.94 -5.64 -17.63
C PRO A 464 1.63 -5.86 -18.99
N HIS A 465 1.29 -6.94 -19.68
CA HIS A 465 1.83 -7.28 -21.01
C HIS A 465 0.71 -7.54 -22.02
N VAL A 466 1.00 -7.28 -23.29
CA VAL A 466 0.07 -7.48 -24.42
C VAL A 466 -0.14 -8.95 -24.80
N ILE A 467 0.78 -9.83 -24.41
CA ILE A 467 0.72 -11.29 -24.61
C ILE A 467 0.81 -12.02 -23.26
N PRO A 468 0.35 -13.29 -23.16
CA PRO A 468 0.49 -14.10 -21.95
C PRO A 468 1.92 -14.10 -21.45
N THR A 469 2.13 -13.51 -20.27
CA THR A 469 3.47 -13.37 -19.71
C THR A 469 3.50 -13.78 -18.25
N VAL A 470 4.46 -14.61 -17.86
CA VAL A 470 4.74 -14.92 -16.44
C VAL A 470 6.14 -14.46 -16.11
N GLN A 471 6.27 -13.62 -15.09
CA GLN A 471 7.56 -13.21 -14.55
C GLN A 471 7.97 -14.19 -13.47
N VAL A 472 9.22 -14.65 -13.49
CA VAL A 472 9.73 -15.66 -12.56
C VAL A 472 11.06 -15.23 -11.94
N PRO A 473 11.35 -15.62 -10.68
CA PRO A 473 12.64 -15.34 -10.05
C PRO A 473 13.81 -15.90 -10.85
N ASN A 474 15.01 -15.29 -10.75
CA ASN A 474 16.19 -15.79 -11.45
C ASN A 474 16.45 -17.29 -11.22
N LYS A 475 16.33 -17.75 -9.97
CA LYS A 475 16.48 -19.16 -9.58
C LYS A 475 15.51 -20.10 -10.31
N VAL A 476 14.30 -19.62 -10.62
CA VAL A 476 13.32 -20.36 -11.43
C VAL A 476 13.70 -20.32 -12.91
N GLY A 477 14.18 -19.17 -13.40
CA GLY A 477 14.75 -19.04 -14.74
C GLY A 477 15.88 -20.04 -15.02
N GLN A 478 16.77 -20.27 -14.06
CA GLN A 478 17.83 -21.29 -14.21
C GLN A 478 17.27 -22.71 -14.35
N LYS A 479 16.18 -23.04 -13.63
CA LYS A 479 15.49 -24.32 -13.79
C LYS A 479 14.86 -24.47 -15.17
N LEU A 480 14.24 -23.40 -15.68
CA LEU A 480 13.66 -23.37 -17.03
C LEU A 480 14.73 -23.59 -18.10
N LYS A 481 15.90 -22.96 -17.97
CA LYS A 481 17.03 -23.17 -18.87
C LYS A 481 17.55 -24.60 -18.85
N ALA A 482 17.69 -25.19 -17.65
CA ALA A 482 18.10 -26.58 -17.51
C ALA A 482 17.09 -27.54 -18.15
N TYR A 483 15.80 -27.30 -17.95
CA TYR A 483 14.72 -28.07 -18.58
C TYR A 483 14.77 -28.01 -20.11
N LEU A 484 14.95 -26.82 -20.68
CA LEU A 484 15.08 -26.62 -22.13
C LEU A 484 16.29 -27.36 -22.72
N GLN A 485 17.36 -27.57 -21.94
CA GLN A 485 18.55 -28.31 -22.38
C GLN A 485 18.39 -29.83 -22.25
N SER A 486 17.64 -30.31 -21.26
CA SER A 486 17.46 -31.74 -21.01
C SER A 486 16.38 -32.38 -21.88
N GLU A 487 15.35 -31.62 -22.25
CA GLU A 487 14.20 -32.12 -23.01
C GLU A 487 14.24 -31.72 -24.48
N LYS A 488 14.16 -32.71 -25.38
CA LYS A 488 14.19 -32.46 -26.83
C LYS A 488 12.97 -31.70 -27.34
N GLU A 489 11.81 -31.94 -26.73
CA GLU A 489 10.53 -31.29 -27.06
C GLU A 489 9.99 -30.59 -25.80
N ALA A 490 10.80 -29.70 -25.23
CA ALA A 490 10.44 -28.93 -24.05
C ALA A 490 9.18 -28.10 -24.31
N THR A 491 8.16 -28.29 -23.47
CA THR A 491 6.89 -27.57 -23.59
C THR A 491 6.49 -26.97 -22.26
N ALA A 492 5.65 -25.93 -22.30
CA ALA A 492 5.02 -25.37 -21.12
C ALA A 492 3.65 -24.77 -21.46
N ASN A 493 2.86 -24.53 -20.43
CA ASN A 493 1.71 -23.64 -20.48
C ASN A 493 1.69 -22.74 -19.23
N PHE A 494 0.71 -21.86 -19.15
CA PHE A 494 0.53 -20.96 -18.03
C PHE A 494 -0.74 -21.25 -17.26
N ILE A 495 -0.65 -21.17 -15.94
CA ILE A 495 -1.79 -21.26 -15.02
C ILE A 495 -1.91 -19.93 -14.29
N LEU A 496 -2.94 -19.15 -14.61
CA LEU A 496 -3.26 -17.93 -13.88
C LEU A 496 -4.01 -18.30 -12.60
N LYS A 497 -3.45 -17.93 -11.44
CA LYS A 497 -4.08 -18.14 -10.12
C LYS A 497 -4.77 -16.86 -9.62
N GLY A 498 -4.50 -15.72 -10.23
CA GLY A 498 -5.11 -14.44 -9.89
C GLY A 498 -4.44 -13.77 -8.70
N THR A 499 -5.20 -12.97 -7.94
CA THR A 499 -4.67 -12.31 -6.73
C THR A 499 -4.71 -13.27 -5.55
N SER A 500 -3.56 -13.48 -4.92
CA SER A 500 -3.41 -14.26 -3.69
C SER A 500 -2.95 -13.37 -2.53
N PHE A 501 -3.38 -13.70 -1.32
CA PHE A 501 -3.02 -13.01 -0.07
C PHE A 501 -2.32 -13.99 0.87
N ASP A 502 -1.91 -13.52 2.06
CA ASP A 502 -1.28 -14.35 3.09
C ASP A 502 0.01 -15.03 2.61
N THR A 503 0.76 -14.36 1.73
CA THR A 503 2.05 -14.87 1.25
C THR A 503 2.98 -15.13 2.45
N PRO A 504 3.51 -16.35 2.63
CA PRO A 504 4.41 -16.67 3.73
C PRO A 504 5.64 -15.76 3.77
N ARG A 505 6.18 -15.54 4.97
CA ARG A 505 7.37 -14.70 5.19
C ARG A 505 7.19 -13.25 4.71
N SER A 506 5.96 -12.71 4.74
CA SER A 506 5.69 -11.30 4.37
C SER A 506 5.48 -10.42 5.61
N PRO A 507 5.94 -9.16 5.60
CA PRO A 507 6.70 -8.52 4.53
C PRO A 507 8.17 -8.99 4.46
N MET A 508 8.75 -8.92 3.26
CA MET A 508 10.20 -9.02 3.00
C MET A 508 10.75 -7.67 2.54
N MET A 509 12.08 -7.47 2.62
CA MET A 509 12.69 -6.27 2.06
C MET A 509 12.52 -6.20 0.54
N ALA A 510 12.21 -5.01 0.03
CA ALA A 510 12.24 -4.78 -1.40
C ALA A 510 13.70 -4.75 -1.90
N PRO A 511 14.02 -5.38 -3.05
CA PRO A 511 15.40 -5.43 -3.56
C PRO A 511 15.99 -4.07 -3.83
N PHE A 512 15.17 -3.16 -4.35
CA PHE A 512 15.59 -1.80 -4.71
C PHE A 512 15.64 -0.86 -3.50
N SER A 513 15.04 -1.19 -2.36
CA SER A 513 14.99 -0.27 -1.22
C SER A 513 16.41 0.08 -0.81
N ALA A 514 16.73 1.37 -0.84
CA ALA A 514 18.04 1.86 -0.45
C ALA A 514 18.37 1.53 1.01
N ARG A 515 19.67 1.36 1.28
CA ARG A 515 20.20 0.86 2.56
C ARG A 515 21.10 1.90 3.22
N GLY A 516 21.09 1.91 4.55
CA GLY A 516 22.10 2.61 5.34
C GLY A 516 23.51 2.00 5.17
N PRO A 517 24.52 2.59 5.84
CA PRO A 517 24.42 3.73 6.75
C PRO A 517 24.12 5.06 6.06
N ASN A 518 23.69 6.04 6.85
CA ASN A 518 23.64 7.45 6.44
C ASN A 518 25.08 8.00 6.32
N LEU A 519 25.44 8.57 5.18
CA LEU A 519 26.82 8.98 4.89
C LEU A 519 27.23 10.26 5.63
N GLN A 520 26.29 11.19 5.84
CA GLN A 520 26.49 12.50 6.43
C GLN A 520 26.51 12.44 7.95
N SER A 521 25.78 11.47 8.52
CA SER A 521 25.66 11.28 9.95
C SER A 521 25.53 9.80 10.28
N ARG A 522 26.68 9.12 10.42
CA ARG A 522 26.75 7.68 10.74
C ARG A 522 26.17 7.36 12.11
N GLY A 523 26.09 8.33 13.02
CA GLY A 523 25.46 8.20 14.33
C GLY A 523 23.93 8.21 14.31
N ILE A 524 23.30 8.39 13.14
CA ILE A 524 21.85 8.35 12.97
C ILE A 524 21.47 7.21 12.01
N LEU A 525 20.65 6.26 12.49
CA LEU A 525 20.21 5.11 11.70
C LEU A 525 19.29 5.55 10.56
N LYS A 526 19.58 5.08 9.35
CA LYS A 526 18.71 5.21 8.17
C LYS A 526 18.62 3.89 7.38
N PRO A 527 17.48 3.59 6.71
CA PRO A 527 16.22 4.33 6.80
C PRO A 527 15.65 4.31 8.23
N ASP A 528 14.70 5.18 8.54
CA ASP A 528 14.13 5.22 9.89
C ASP A 528 13.21 4.03 10.16
N ILE A 529 12.48 3.62 9.13
CA ILE A 529 11.37 2.67 9.21
C ILE A 529 11.07 2.12 7.80
N ILE A 530 10.39 0.98 7.70
CA ILE A 530 9.88 0.43 6.43
C ILE A 530 8.36 0.39 6.42
N GLY A 531 7.79 0.46 5.21
CA GLY A 531 6.36 0.27 4.98
C GLY A 531 6.06 -0.34 3.60
N PRO A 532 4.79 -0.61 3.31
CA PRO A 532 4.37 -1.22 2.05
C PRO A 532 4.81 -0.40 0.84
N GLY A 533 5.68 -0.95 0.00
CA GLY A 533 6.23 -0.27 -1.16
C GLY A 533 6.37 -1.14 -2.40
N VAL A 534 5.97 -2.41 -2.36
CA VAL A 534 6.02 -3.31 -3.52
C VAL A 534 4.59 -3.71 -3.91
N ASN A 535 4.32 -3.60 -5.20
CA ASN A 535 3.08 -4.05 -5.82
C ASN A 535 1.84 -3.36 -5.24
N ILE A 536 1.91 -2.04 -5.09
CA ILE A 536 0.85 -1.19 -4.52
C ILE A 536 -0.12 -0.76 -5.61
N LEU A 537 -1.42 -1.06 -5.42
CA LEU A 537 -2.47 -0.62 -6.34
C LEU A 537 -2.99 0.74 -5.89
N ALA A 538 -2.88 1.76 -6.75
CA ALA A 538 -3.42 3.09 -6.51
C ALA A 538 -3.82 3.78 -7.82
N GLY A 539 -4.41 4.96 -7.72
CA GLY A 539 -4.97 5.69 -8.86
C GLY A 539 -3.90 6.20 -9.82
N VAL A 540 -4.19 6.17 -11.11
CA VAL A 540 -3.34 6.71 -12.19
C VAL A 540 -4.20 7.36 -13.28
N PRO A 541 -3.67 8.31 -14.08
CA PRO A 541 -4.35 8.77 -15.29
C PRO A 541 -4.49 7.68 -16.37
N GLY A 542 -3.60 6.68 -16.34
CA GLY A 542 -3.60 5.53 -17.24
C GLY A 542 -2.37 4.66 -17.02
N ILE A 543 -2.16 3.60 -17.79
CA ILE A 543 -0.95 2.77 -17.69
C ILE A 543 0.04 3.19 -18.78
N ALA A 544 1.13 3.85 -18.41
CA ALA A 544 2.09 4.46 -19.35
C ALA A 544 2.62 3.50 -20.42
N ASP A 545 2.88 2.25 -20.05
CA ASP A 545 3.47 1.24 -20.96
C ASP A 545 2.46 0.50 -21.86
N LEU A 546 1.16 0.67 -21.58
CA LEU A 546 0.08 -0.08 -22.22
C LEU A 546 -0.75 0.85 -23.12
N VAL A 547 -0.55 0.73 -24.44
CA VAL A 547 -1.39 1.44 -25.41
C VAL A 547 -2.63 0.59 -25.66
N LEU A 548 -3.77 1.05 -25.13
CA LEU A 548 -5.04 0.41 -25.36
C LEU A 548 -5.60 0.73 -26.76
N PRO A 549 -6.44 -0.15 -27.34
CA PRO A 549 -7.17 0.15 -28.57
C PRO A 549 -8.00 1.44 -28.43
N PRO A 550 -8.26 2.20 -29.51
CA PRO A 550 -8.89 3.54 -29.50
C PRO A 550 -10.31 3.68 -28.90
N LYS A 551 -10.84 2.65 -28.22
CA LYS A 551 -12.17 2.60 -27.60
C LYS A 551 -12.19 1.89 -26.23
N ALA A 552 -11.06 1.39 -25.76
CA ALA A 552 -10.99 0.78 -24.43
C ALA A 552 -10.86 1.89 -23.38
N GLU A 553 -11.58 1.75 -22.27
CA GLU A 553 -11.44 2.67 -21.14
C GLU A 553 -10.04 2.48 -20.52
N MET A 554 -9.34 3.60 -20.27
CA MET A 554 -8.05 3.54 -19.57
C MET A 554 -8.25 2.98 -18.16
N PRO A 555 -7.34 2.10 -17.68
CA PRO A 555 -7.40 1.63 -16.31
C PRO A 555 -7.21 2.82 -15.39
N LYS A 556 -8.13 2.95 -14.42
CA LYS A 556 -8.08 3.99 -13.40
C LYS A 556 -7.00 3.69 -12.35
N PHE A 557 -6.57 2.44 -12.27
CA PHE A 557 -5.64 1.96 -11.25
C PHE A 557 -4.49 1.19 -11.88
N ASP A 558 -3.31 1.33 -11.28
CA ASP A 558 -2.11 0.60 -11.66
C ASP A 558 -1.36 0.12 -10.41
N VAL A 559 -0.51 -0.89 -10.61
CA VAL A 559 0.32 -1.50 -9.58
C VAL A 559 1.75 -1.00 -9.77
N LYS A 560 2.24 -0.21 -8.80
CA LYS A 560 3.61 0.33 -8.81
C LYS A 560 4.40 -0.12 -7.59
N SER A 561 5.73 -0.06 -7.72
CA SER A 561 6.69 -0.44 -6.68
C SER A 561 7.76 0.64 -6.54
N GLY A 562 8.11 0.98 -5.30
CA GLY A 562 9.11 1.99 -4.99
C GLY A 562 9.03 2.40 -3.52
N THR A 563 10.13 2.95 -2.99
CA THR A 563 10.07 3.74 -1.73
C THR A 563 9.16 4.96 -1.87
N SER A 564 8.94 5.41 -3.10
CA SER A 564 7.91 6.37 -3.47
C SER A 564 6.48 5.95 -3.12
N MET A 565 6.20 4.65 -3.01
CA MET A 565 4.88 4.15 -2.58
C MET A 565 4.83 3.95 -1.06
N SER A 566 5.95 3.64 -0.39
CA SER A 566 5.96 3.51 1.08
C SER A 566 5.93 4.87 1.79
N CYS A 567 6.55 5.91 1.22
CA CYS A 567 6.46 7.29 1.69
C CYS A 567 5.01 7.79 1.91
N PRO A 568 4.10 7.78 0.91
CA PRO A 568 2.74 8.25 1.08
C PRO A 568 1.91 7.37 2.03
N HIS A 569 2.23 6.08 2.20
CA HIS A 569 1.62 5.29 3.27
C HIS A 569 1.91 5.92 4.63
N LEU A 570 3.17 6.26 4.91
CA LEU A 570 3.54 6.81 6.22
C LEU A 570 3.17 8.28 6.37
N ALA A 571 3.12 9.06 5.28
CA ALA A 571 2.52 10.40 5.31
C ALA A 571 1.03 10.34 5.70
N GLY A 572 0.27 9.42 5.11
CA GLY A 572 -1.14 9.23 5.46
C GLY A 572 -1.33 8.70 6.89
N VAL A 573 -0.49 7.77 7.37
CA VAL A 573 -0.52 7.34 8.79
C VAL A 573 -0.18 8.50 9.73
N ALA A 574 0.82 9.32 9.40
CA ALA A 574 1.18 10.51 10.17
C ALA A 574 0.02 11.52 10.20
N ALA A 575 -0.75 11.66 9.12
CA ALA A 575 -1.96 12.48 9.10
C ALA A 575 -3.05 11.97 10.06
N LEU A 576 -3.26 10.65 10.13
CA LEU A 576 -4.17 10.05 11.13
C LEU A 576 -3.69 10.33 12.56
N MET A 577 -2.39 10.23 12.80
CA MET A 577 -1.78 10.50 14.10
C MET A 577 -1.88 11.97 14.48
N LYS A 578 -1.62 12.90 13.54
CA LYS A 578 -1.78 14.35 13.76
C LYS A 578 -3.24 14.72 14.05
N ASN A 579 -4.20 14.04 13.44
CA ASN A 579 -5.62 14.24 13.77
C ASN A 579 -5.94 13.83 15.21
N ALA A 580 -5.48 12.64 15.63
CA ALA A 580 -5.74 12.14 16.98
C ALA A 580 -4.91 12.84 18.06
N HIS A 581 -3.73 13.34 17.69
CA HIS A 581 -2.78 14.02 18.57
C HIS A 581 -2.35 15.38 17.99
N PRO A 582 -3.22 16.39 17.96
CA PRO A 582 -2.96 17.67 17.27
C PRO A 582 -1.75 18.44 17.82
N THR A 583 -1.41 18.23 19.10
CA THR A 583 -0.31 18.91 19.80
C THR A 583 1.04 18.22 19.63
N TRP A 584 1.08 17.00 19.07
CA TRP A 584 2.36 16.32 18.85
C TRP A 584 3.20 17.06 17.81
N SER A 585 4.48 17.21 18.14
CA SER A 585 5.50 17.69 17.23
C SER A 585 5.77 16.67 16.11
N PRO A 586 6.40 17.08 15.01
CA PRO A 586 6.90 16.15 13.99
C PRO A 586 7.78 15.04 14.59
N ALA A 587 8.66 15.39 15.54
CA ALA A 587 9.54 14.44 16.21
C ALA A 587 8.79 13.44 17.10
N ALA A 588 7.72 13.87 17.79
CA ALA A 588 6.90 12.97 18.60
C ALA A 588 6.14 11.96 17.72
N ILE A 589 5.56 12.40 16.59
CA ILE A 589 4.93 11.49 15.61
C ILE A 589 5.95 10.51 15.05
N LYS A 590 7.13 11.01 14.65
CA LYS A 590 8.23 10.17 14.15
C LYS A 590 8.67 9.14 15.19
N SER A 591 8.84 9.56 16.44
CA SER A 591 9.19 8.67 17.54
C SER A 591 8.15 7.58 17.72
N ALA A 592 6.86 7.95 17.79
CA ALA A 592 5.78 6.99 17.98
C ALA A 592 5.73 5.95 16.85
N LEU A 593 5.99 6.36 15.60
CA LEU A 593 6.10 5.45 14.45
C LEU A 593 7.28 4.48 14.59
N MET A 594 8.46 4.98 14.96
CA MET A 594 9.68 4.17 15.08
C MET A 594 9.66 3.22 16.28
N THR A 595 9.15 3.65 17.43
CA THR A 595 9.26 2.87 18.67
C THR A 595 8.27 1.73 18.81
N THR A 596 7.27 1.69 17.91
CA THR A 596 6.13 0.78 17.99
C THR A 596 6.04 -0.21 16.82
N THR A 597 7.09 -0.27 15.99
CA THR A 597 7.17 -1.14 14.81
C THR A 597 7.01 -2.63 15.12
N GLU A 598 6.56 -3.38 14.12
CA GLU A 598 6.75 -4.83 14.09
C GLU A 598 8.15 -5.16 13.57
N THR A 599 8.77 -6.18 14.14
CA THR A 599 10.14 -6.63 13.77
C THR A 599 10.15 -8.01 13.12
N THR A 600 8.97 -8.58 12.87
CA THR A 600 8.81 -9.92 12.31
C THR A 600 7.75 -9.97 11.23
N ASP A 601 7.90 -10.90 10.32
CA ASP A 601 6.90 -11.22 9.30
C ASP A 601 5.63 -11.86 9.90
N ASN A 602 4.69 -12.20 9.01
CA ASN A 602 3.44 -12.87 9.32
C ASN A 602 3.59 -14.29 9.91
N GLU A 603 4.78 -14.90 9.82
CA GLU A 603 5.12 -16.15 10.51
C GLU A 603 5.85 -15.93 11.84
N LYS A 604 5.94 -14.68 12.31
CA LYS A 604 6.65 -14.27 13.53
C LYS A 604 8.14 -14.57 13.49
N LYS A 605 8.73 -14.57 12.29
CA LYS A 605 10.17 -14.70 12.08
C LYS A 605 10.79 -13.36 11.69
N PRO A 606 12.10 -13.15 11.92
CA PRO A 606 12.76 -11.95 11.43
C PRO A 606 12.53 -11.74 9.93
N PHE A 607 12.42 -10.48 9.51
CA PHE A 607 12.28 -10.13 8.10
C PHE A 607 13.45 -10.68 7.30
N LEU A 608 13.15 -11.13 6.09
CA LEU A 608 14.16 -11.59 5.15
C LEU A 608 14.57 -10.48 4.19
N ASP A 609 15.85 -10.49 3.85
CA ASP A 609 16.39 -9.77 2.71
C ASP A 609 16.32 -10.63 1.43
N VAL A 610 16.68 -10.04 0.29
CA VAL A 610 16.51 -10.66 -1.02
C VAL A 610 17.45 -11.83 -1.29
N ASP A 611 18.57 -11.90 -0.57
CA ASP A 611 19.48 -13.05 -0.57
C ASP A 611 18.98 -14.22 0.32
N GLY A 612 17.87 -14.02 1.04
CA GLY A 612 17.29 -14.99 1.96
C GLY A 612 17.89 -14.98 3.36
N THR A 613 18.79 -14.05 3.66
CA THR A 613 19.31 -13.80 5.01
C THR A 613 18.37 -12.91 5.82
N GLN A 614 18.63 -12.76 7.11
CA GLN A 614 17.88 -11.84 7.96
C GLN A 614 18.22 -10.39 7.56
N ALA A 615 17.20 -9.57 7.34
CA ALA A 615 17.38 -8.16 7.03
C ALA A 615 17.96 -7.41 8.24
N THR A 616 18.96 -6.58 7.98
CA THR A 616 19.64 -5.74 8.99
C THR A 616 18.83 -4.48 9.30
N TYR A 617 19.22 -3.74 10.34
CA TYR A 617 18.68 -2.41 10.62
C TYR A 617 19.04 -1.37 9.56
N PHE A 618 20.14 -1.54 8.82
CA PHE A 618 20.41 -0.70 7.65
C PHE A 618 19.42 -0.93 6.50
N ALA A 619 18.65 -2.03 6.53
CA ALA A 619 17.56 -2.28 5.61
C ALA A 619 16.21 -1.88 6.20
N THR A 620 15.95 -2.28 7.43
CA THR A 620 14.62 -2.22 8.07
C THR A 620 14.39 -0.96 8.91
N GLY A 621 15.46 -0.22 9.24
CA GLY A 621 15.42 0.83 10.24
C GLY A 621 14.93 0.30 11.58
N ALA A 622 13.93 0.96 12.14
CA ALA A 622 13.25 0.47 13.33
C ALA A 622 12.36 -0.75 13.08
N GLY A 623 11.98 -1.07 11.84
CA GLY A 623 11.09 -2.19 11.51
C GLY A 623 9.88 -1.74 10.69
N HIS A 624 8.88 -2.61 10.57
CA HIS A 624 7.69 -2.34 9.77
C HIS A 624 6.65 -1.53 10.55
N VAL A 625 6.08 -0.52 9.91
CA VAL A 625 5.09 0.37 10.53
C VAL A 625 3.92 -0.42 11.15
N ASN A 626 3.54 -0.03 12.38
CA ASN A 626 2.34 -0.50 13.07
C ASN A 626 1.50 0.71 13.52
N PRO A 627 0.55 1.17 12.69
CA PRO A 627 -0.27 2.33 13.03
C PRO A 627 -1.06 2.16 14.33
N LYS A 628 -1.60 0.96 14.61
CA LYS A 628 -2.40 0.71 15.81
C LYS A 628 -1.61 0.97 17.08
N LYS A 629 -0.36 0.49 17.16
CA LYS A 629 0.52 0.75 18.31
C LYS A 629 1.04 2.18 18.33
N ALA A 630 1.34 2.78 17.17
CA ALA A 630 1.84 4.16 17.07
C ALA A 630 0.85 5.21 17.59
N MET A 631 -0.46 4.93 17.55
CA MET A 631 -1.49 5.83 18.08
C MET A 631 -1.45 5.96 19.61
N ASP A 632 -0.85 5.02 20.33
CA ASP A 632 -0.70 5.05 21.79
C ASP A 632 0.64 4.41 22.16
N PRO A 633 1.76 5.13 21.95
CA PRO A 633 3.11 4.58 22.10
C PRO A 633 3.56 4.53 23.57
N GLY A 634 2.85 5.19 24.49
CA GLY A 634 3.27 5.36 25.88
C GLY A 634 4.34 6.44 26.05
N LEU A 635 5.52 6.27 25.44
CA LEU A 635 6.61 7.25 25.49
C LEU A 635 7.05 7.69 24.09
N VAL A 636 7.54 8.92 23.99
CA VAL A 636 8.17 9.46 22.77
C VAL A 636 9.50 10.16 23.07
N TYR A 637 10.42 10.08 22.11
CA TYR A 637 11.64 10.88 22.04
C TYR A 637 11.29 12.18 21.32
N ASN A 638 10.92 13.19 22.09
CA ASN A 638 10.51 14.48 21.54
C ASN A 638 11.74 15.37 21.24
N LEU A 639 11.64 16.16 20.18
CA LEU A 639 12.62 17.15 19.74
C LEU A 639 11.88 18.37 19.19
N SER A 640 12.45 19.54 19.42
CA SER A 640 12.16 20.79 18.72
C SER A 640 13.21 21.03 17.63
N ALA A 641 12.92 21.93 16.68
CA ALA A 641 13.87 22.28 15.63
C ALA A 641 15.18 22.88 16.19
N SER A 642 15.12 23.61 17.31
CA SER A 642 16.30 24.16 17.98
C SER A 642 17.24 23.09 18.54
N ASP A 643 16.73 21.89 18.87
CA ASP A 643 17.54 20.79 19.41
C ASP A 643 18.50 20.20 18.36
N TYR A 644 18.27 20.44 17.06
CA TYR A 644 19.19 20.04 16.00
C TYR A 644 20.41 20.97 15.88
N VAL A 645 20.37 22.19 16.42
CA VAL A 645 21.48 23.16 16.29
C VAL A 645 22.76 22.68 17.01
N PRO A 646 22.71 22.26 18.30
CA PRO A 646 23.87 21.64 18.95
C PRO A 646 24.42 20.42 18.22
N TYR A 647 23.54 19.65 17.57
CA TYR A 647 23.89 18.46 16.79
C TYR A 647 24.62 18.84 15.50
N LEU A 648 24.10 19.79 14.72
CA LEU A 648 24.76 20.28 13.51
C LEU A 648 26.14 20.88 13.81
N CYS A 649 26.25 21.70 14.87
CA CYS A 649 27.55 22.20 15.32
C CYS A 649 28.51 21.07 15.79
N GLY A 650 27.97 19.97 16.29
CA GLY A 650 28.70 18.77 16.71
C GLY A 650 29.14 17.87 15.55
N LEU A 651 28.45 17.91 14.42
CA LEU A 651 28.89 17.33 13.13
C LEU A 651 30.05 18.09 12.48
N ASN A 652 30.54 19.17 13.11
CA ASN A 652 31.54 20.09 12.56
C ASN A 652 31.08 20.85 11.32
N TYR A 653 29.77 21.07 11.16
CA TYR A 653 29.28 22.03 10.17
C TYR A 653 29.79 23.43 10.53
N THR A 654 30.16 24.20 9.50
CA THR A 654 30.55 25.60 9.67
C THR A 654 29.34 26.46 10.06
N ASP A 655 29.56 27.62 10.70
CA ASP A 655 28.49 28.57 11.01
C ASP A 655 27.65 28.90 9.78
N GLN A 656 28.29 29.05 8.60
CA GLN A 656 27.59 29.30 7.35
C GLN A 656 26.63 28.15 6.99
N GLN A 657 27.09 26.90 7.05
CA GLN A 657 26.27 25.74 6.72
C GLN A 657 25.11 25.56 7.71
N VAL A 658 25.36 25.74 9.01
CA VAL A 658 24.31 25.71 10.03
C VAL A 658 23.28 26.81 9.76
N ASN A 659 23.74 28.03 9.50
CA ASN A 659 22.86 29.18 9.22
C ASN A 659 22.06 29.05 7.92
N SER A 660 22.54 28.28 6.94
CA SER A 660 21.74 27.90 5.77
C SER A 660 20.59 26.98 6.13
N ILE A 661 20.82 26.00 7.02
CA ILE A 661 19.81 25.01 7.42
C ILE A 661 18.74 25.63 8.31
N ILE A 662 19.15 26.43 9.30
CA ILE A 662 18.23 26.86 10.36
C ILE A 662 17.32 28.03 9.96
N HIS A 663 17.37 28.50 8.71
CA HIS A 663 16.58 29.63 8.25
C HIS A 663 15.06 29.39 8.47
N PRO A 664 14.29 30.40 8.96
CA PRO A 664 14.66 31.79 9.21
C PRO A 664 15.11 32.12 10.65
N GLU A 665 15.50 31.12 11.46
CA GLU A 665 15.97 31.35 12.82
C GLU A 665 17.19 32.28 12.88
N PRO A 666 17.42 32.98 14.00
CA PRO A 666 18.59 33.83 14.18
C PRO A 666 19.90 33.09 13.94
N ALA A 667 20.85 33.76 13.28
CA ALA A 667 22.16 33.20 12.99
C ALA A 667 22.89 32.75 14.27
N VAL A 668 23.49 31.56 14.19
CA VAL A 668 24.23 30.89 15.24
C VAL A 668 25.74 30.95 14.98
N ASP A 669 26.49 31.03 16.07
CA ASP A 669 27.93 30.86 16.14
C ASP A 669 28.23 29.58 16.92
N CYS A 670 28.67 28.52 16.22
CA CYS A 670 28.91 27.21 16.81
C CYS A 670 30.05 27.18 17.84
N THR A 671 30.84 28.25 17.97
CA THR A 671 31.83 28.40 19.06
C THR A 671 31.18 28.78 20.39
N LYS A 672 29.96 29.35 20.35
CA LYS A 672 29.19 29.77 21.54
C LYS A 672 28.13 28.76 21.96
N ILE A 673 27.89 27.73 21.16
CA ILE A 673 26.92 26.66 21.45
C ILE A 673 27.62 25.46 22.08
N THR A 674 27.00 24.87 23.10
CA THR A 674 27.43 23.56 23.61
C THR A 674 27.08 22.49 22.60
N LYS A 675 28.09 21.99 21.89
CA LYS A 675 27.96 20.94 20.87
C LYS A 675 27.57 19.60 21.50
N ILE A 676 26.78 18.80 20.79
CA ILE A 676 26.50 17.41 21.17
C ILE A 676 27.03 16.45 20.10
N ALA A 677 27.43 15.25 20.50
CA ALA A 677 27.80 14.21 19.54
C ALA A 677 26.54 13.63 18.88
N GLU A 678 26.69 13.03 17.70
CA GLU A 678 25.58 12.41 16.97
C GLU A 678 24.77 11.42 17.83
N LYS A 679 25.48 10.59 18.61
CA LYS A 679 24.89 9.61 19.53
C LYS A 679 24.00 10.23 20.60
N ASP A 680 24.14 11.53 20.90
CA ASP A 680 23.42 12.24 21.97
C ASP A 680 22.23 13.06 21.47
N LEU A 681 21.99 13.13 20.15
CA LEU A 681 20.72 13.63 19.64
C LEU A 681 19.61 12.73 20.21
N ASN A 682 18.51 13.33 20.68
CA ASN A 682 17.40 12.62 21.32
C ASN A 682 16.55 11.83 20.29
N TYR A 683 17.19 10.89 19.62
CA TYR A 683 16.64 10.15 18.49
C TYR A 683 16.09 8.78 18.93
N PRO A 684 15.02 8.25 18.30
CA PRO A 684 14.41 6.96 18.66
C PRO A 684 15.25 5.71 18.35
N SER A 685 16.47 5.88 17.83
CA SER A 685 17.47 4.84 17.68
C SER A 685 18.78 5.27 18.33
N ILE A 686 19.61 4.31 18.70
CA ILE A 686 20.87 4.55 19.40
C ILE A 686 22.00 3.96 18.57
N THR A 687 22.77 4.80 17.91
CA THR A 687 24.00 4.36 17.23
C THR A 687 25.22 4.80 18.03
N ILE A 688 26.13 3.87 18.29
CA ILE A 688 27.36 4.09 19.04
C ILE A 688 28.54 3.67 18.16
N ILE A 689 29.46 4.59 17.95
CA ILE A 689 30.70 4.35 17.24
C ILE A 689 31.78 3.98 18.26
N VAL A 690 32.47 2.87 18.03
CA VAL A 690 33.53 2.35 18.89
C VAL A 690 34.84 2.35 18.12
N ASP A 691 35.72 3.29 18.46
CA ASP A 691 37.04 3.42 17.83
C ASP A 691 38.11 2.60 18.54
N LYS A 692 37.85 2.22 19.79
CA LYS A 692 38.83 1.58 20.65
C LYS A 692 38.19 0.52 21.54
N ALA A 693 38.82 -0.65 21.55
CA ALA A 693 38.50 -1.75 22.46
C ALA A 693 38.47 -1.30 23.93
N ASP A 694 37.60 -1.92 24.72
CA ASP A 694 37.43 -1.71 26.16
C ASP A 694 37.07 -0.27 26.59
N THR A 695 36.68 0.59 25.64
CA THR A 695 36.20 1.93 25.93
C THR A 695 34.69 1.90 26.18
N VAL A 696 34.24 2.60 27.23
CA VAL A 696 32.82 2.81 27.51
C VAL A 696 32.37 4.07 26.79
N VAL A 697 31.37 3.94 25.93
CA VAL A 697 30.73 5.05 25.23
C VAL A 697 29.31 5.21 25.75
N ASN A 698 28.96 6.40 26.20
CA ASN A 698 27.65 6.71 26.77
C ASN A 698 26.81 7.48 25.76
N ALA A 699 25.53 7.16 25.62
CA ALA A 699 24.54 7.93 24.88
C ALA A 699 23.39 8.30 25.82
N THR A 700 23.02 9.58 25.88
CA THR A 700 21.91 10.04 26.72
C THR A 700 20.63 10.22 25.91
N ARG A 701 19.49 9.90 26.51
CA ARG A 701 18.15 10.07 25.93
C ARG A 701 17.20 10.69 26.94
N ALA A 702 16.22 11.42 26.42
CA ALA A 702 15.11 12.00 27.15
C ALA A 702 13.80 11.47 26.56
N VAL A 703 12.95 10.87 27.38
CA VAL A 703 11.65 10.35 26.94
C VAL A 703 10.54 11.11 27.64
N THR A 704 9.54 11.53 26.85
CA THR A 704 8.32 12.21 27.30
C THR A 704 7.19 11.20 27.44
N ASN A 705 6.48 11.21 28.57
CA ASN A 705 5.29 10.38 28.74
C ASN A 705 4.08 11.00 28.03
N VAL A 706 3.60 10.34 26.98
CA VAL A 706 2.37 10.71 26.25
C VAL A 706 1.22 9.73 26.53
N GLY A 707 1.47 8.76 27.42
CA GLY A 707 0.49 7.78 27.88
C GLY A 707 -0.19 8.20 29.18
N MET A 708 -0.54 7.22 30.00
CA MET A 708 -1.20 7.47 31.28
C MET A 708 -0.24 8.11 32.29
N ALA A 709 -0.73 9.08 33.06
CA ALA A 709 -0.07 9.55 34.27
C ALA A 709 0.09 8.40 35.29
N SER A 710 1.07 8.51 36.19
CA SER A 710 1.39 7.46 37.17
C SER A 710 1.68 6.10 36.52
N SER A 711 2.57 6.09 35.53
CA SER A 711 3.03 4.89 34.81
C SER A 711 4.51 4.62 35.06
N ALA A 712 4.90 3.35 34.99
CA ALA A 712 6.26 2.91 35.19
C ALA A 712 6.70 1.99 34.05
N TYR A 713 7.95 2.14 33.64
CA TYR A 713 8.58 1.36 32.59
C TYR A 713 9.87 0.73 33.11
N GLU A 714 10.01 -0.57 32.91
CA GLU A 714 11.23 -1.31 33.21
C GLU A 714 12.03 -1.50 31.92
N MET A 715 13.36 -1.44 32.02
CA MET A 715 14.19 -1.61 30.84
C MET A 715 14.44 -3.10 30.54
N GLU A 716 14.46 -3.43 29.25
CA GLU A 716 14.97 -4.68 28.72
C GLU A 716 15.98 -4.39 27.61
N VAL A 717 17.10 -5.10 27.61
CA VAL A 717 18.15 -4.95 26.58
C VAL A 717 18.47 -6.30 25.97
N GLU A 718 18.49 -6.35 24.64
CA GLU A 718 18.95 -7.49 23.88
C GLU A 718 20.15 -7.06 23.04
N ALA A 719 21.33 -7.60 23.34
CA ALA A 719 22.56 -7.35 22.59
C ALA A 719 23.46 -8.60 22.55
N PRO A 720 24.28 -8.78 21.51
CA PRO A 720 25.21 -9.91 21.42
C PRO A 720 26.25 -9.92 22.54
N LYS A 721 26.75 -11.10 22.93
CA LYS A 721 27.74 -11.29 24.01
C LYS A 721 29.10 -10.59 23.77
N SER A 722 29.36 -10.13 22.55
CA SER A 722 30.56 -9.38 22.19
C SER A 722 30.58 -7.96 22.77
N VAL A 723 29.42 -7.45 23.19
CA VAL A 723 29.23 -6.09 23.73
C VAL A 723 28.46 -6.16 25.05
N THR A 724 28.81 -5.27 25.98
CA THR A 724 28.03 -5.02 27.19
C THR A 724 27.26 -3.73 27.01
N VAL A 725 25.96 -3.77 27.24
CA VAL A 725 25.07 -2.62 27.17
C VAL A 725 24.39 -2.46 28.53
N GLU A 726 24.61 -1.33 29.20
CA GLU A 726 24.03 -1.00 30.50
C GLU A 726 23.16 0.25 30.38
N VAL A 727 22.05 0.31 31.10
CA VAL A 727 21.13 1.45 31.08
C VAL A 727 20.89 1.95 32.50
N THR A 728 20.97 3.26 32.72
CA THR A 728 20.76 3.89 34.03
C THR A 728 19.84 5.12 33.90
N PRO A 729 18.77 5.23 34.70
CA PRO A 729 18.26 4.22 35.65
C PRO A 729 17.67 2.99 34.93
N THR A 730 17.39 1.92 35.69
CA THR A 730 16.78 0.69 35.15
C THR A 730 15.25 0.73 35.07
N LYS A 731 14.66 1.77 35.64
CA LYS A 731 13.22 2.01 35.73
C LYS A 731 12.95 3.49 35.58
N LEU A 732 11.92 3.84 34.82
CA LEU A 732 11.41 5.19 34.67
C LEU A 732 10.00 5.25 35.27
N GLU A 733 9.75 6.18 36.19
CA GLU A 733 8.47 6.36 36.88
C GLU A 733 7.92 7.76 36.60
N PHE A 734 6.87 7.84 35.79
CA PHE A 734 6.23 9.09 35.41
C PHE A 734 5.00 9.31 36.28
N LYS A 735 4.90 10.49 36.91
CA LYS A 735 3.80 10.93 37.76
C LYS A 735 2.69 11.59 36.96
N GLU A 736 3.04 12.33 35.91
CA GLU A 736 2.10 13.11 35.11
C GLU A 736 2.28 12.90 33.60
N LEU A 737 1.29 13.38 32.83
CA LEU A 737 1.38 13.49 31.37
C LEU A 737 2.42 14.56 31.02
N ASP A 738 3.16 14.36 29.95
CA ASP A 738 4.23 15.23 29.44
C ASP A 738 5.46 15.36 30.35
N GLU A 739 5.55 14.60 31.45
CA GLU A 739 6.78 14.51 32.24
C GLU A 739 7.91 13.90 31.40
N VAL A 740 9.09 14.51 31.50
CA VAL A 740 10.29 14.11 30.78
C VAL A 740 11.30 13.51 31.76
N LEU A 741 11.74 12.29 31.47
CA LEU A 741 12.80 11.63 32.23
C LEU A 741 13.98 11.26 31.32
N ASN A 742 15.19 11.38 31.90
CA ASN A 742 16.43 11.08 31.21
C ASN A 742 16.98 9.72 31.61
N TYR A 743 17.64 9.07 30.67
CA TYR A 743 18.44 7.87 30.93
C TYR A 743 19.70 7.86 30.07
N THR A 744 20.68 7.07 30.50
CA THR A 744 21.95 6.89 29.78
C THR A 744 22.12 5.44 29.41
N VAL A 745 22.52 5.19 28.17
CA VAL A 745 22.95 3.89 27.65
C VAL A 745 24.46 3.87 27.54
N SER A 746 25.10 2.97 28.26
CA SER A 746 26.55 2.79 28.30
C SER A 746 26.92 1.52 27.55
N VAL A 747 27.73 1.63 26.50
CA VAL A 747 28.18 0.49 25.71
C VAL A 747 29.67 0.30 25.86
N LYS A 748 30.07 -0.94 26.16
CA LYS A 748 31.46 -1.38 26.21
C LYS A 748 31.65 -2.58 25.29
N ALA A 749 32.49 -2.43 24.27
CA ALA A 749 32.88 -3.53 23.40
C ALA A 749 34.28 -4.04 23.79
N LYS A 750 34.48 -5.37 23.83
CA LYS A 750 35.79 -5.97 24.13
C LYS A 750 36.83 -5.76 23.04
N ALA A 751 36.35 -5.54 21.82
CA ALA A 751 37.15 -5.25 20.63
C ALA A 751 36.41 -4.21 19.80
N VAL A 752 37.14 -3.53 18.90
CA VAL A 752 36.51 -2.74 17.84
C VAL A 752 35.72 -3.71 16.96
N PRO A 753 34.42 -3.46 16.68
CA PRO A 753 33.64 -4.33 15.81
C PRO A 753 34.25 -4.43 14.41
N GLU A 754 34.22 -5.60 13.78
CA GLU A 754 34.59 -5.74 12.36
C GLU A 754 33.46 -5.26 11.42
N GLY A 755 32.23 -5.20 11.93
CA GLY A 755 31.06 -4.70 11.20
C GLY A 755 29.99 -4.25 12.18
N ALA A 756 28.81 -3.92 11.68
CA ALA A 756 27.71 -3.47 12.53
C ALA A 756 27.24 -4.59 13.48
N ILE A 757 27.13 -4.27 14.77
CA ILE A 757 26.52 -5.13 15.78
C ILE A 757 25.14 -4.55 16.11
N GLU A 758 24.11 -5.38 16.01
CA GLU A 758 22.72 -4.99 16.22
C GLU A 758 22.21 -5.47 17.58
N GLY A 759 21.45 -4.60 18.26
CA GLY A 759 20.75 -4.89 19.50
C GLY A 759 19.48 -4.04 19.62
N GLN A 760 18.85 -4.05 20.79
CA GLN A 760 17.67 -3.24 21.05
C GLN A 760 17.52 -2.95 22.53
N LEU A 761 17.00 -1.75 22.83
CA LEU A 761 16.48 -1.35 24.14
C LEU A 761 14.95 -1.31 24.07
N LYS A 762 14.28 -1.82 25.09
CA LYS A 762 12.84 -1.70 25.26
C LYS A 762 12.55 -1.10 26.63
N TRP A 763 11.66 -0.12 26.66
CA TRP A 763 10.98 0.29 27.88
C TRP A 763 9.61 -0.39 27.93
N VAL A 764 9.42 -1.27 28.92
CA VAL A 764 8.25 -2.14 29.02
C VAL A 764 7.39 -1.73 30.20
N SER A 765 6.11 -1.47 29.94
CA SER A 765 5.08 -1.30 30.96
C SER A 765 4.05 -2.42 30.84
N SER A 766 2.99 -2.38 31.66
CA SER A 766 1.87 -3.34 31.55
C SER A 766 1.09 -3.23 30.24
N LYS A 767 1.20 -2.11 29.51
CA LYS A 767 0.43 -1.82 28.28
C LYS A 767 1.32 -1.56 27.07
N HIS A 768 2.52 -1.01 27.26
CA HIS A 768 3.33 -0.44 26.20
C HIS A 768 4.72 -1.07 26.16
N ILE A 769 5.25 -1.19 24.94
CA ILE A 769 6.65 -1.52 24.69
C ILE A 769 7.20 -0.41 23.78
N VAL A 770 8.16 0.34 24.28
CA VAL A 770 8.82 1.42 23.54
C VAL A 770 10.21 0.92 23.13
N ARG A 771 10.35 0.52 21.87
CA ARG A 771 11.55 -0.13 21.36
C ARG A 771 12.47 0.85 20.64
N SER A 772 13.76 0.82 20.93
CA SER A 772 14.81 1.55 20.20
C SER A 772 15.85 0.57 19.66
N PRO A 773 16.12 0.54 18.34
CA PRO A 773 17.27 -0.17 17.79
C PRO A 773 18.57 0.36 18.38
N ILE A 774 19.50 -0.55 18.67
CA ILE A 774 20.88 -0.22 19.05
C ILE A 774 21.80 -0.70 17.94
N LEU A 775 22.64 0.19 17.41
CA LEU A 775 23.71 -0.12 16.47
C LEU A 775 25.06 0.22 17.08
N ILE A 776 26.02 -0.70 16.95
CA ILE A 776 27.39 -0.47 17.38
C ILE A 776 28.29 -0.65 16.15
N LEU A 777 29.00 0.42 15.78
CA LEU A 777 29.74 0.52 14.53
C LEU A 777 31.25 0.71 14.79
N PRO A 778 32.14 0.29 13.87
CA PRO A 778 33.55 0.65 13.92
C PRO A 778 33.78 2.12 13.60
N GLY A 779 34.84 2.70 14.18
CA GLY A 779 35.31 4.06 13.87
C GLY A 779 35.67 4.31 12.42
N ASN A 780 36.50 3.43 11.84
CA ASN A 780 37.20 3.66 10.56
C ASN A 780 36.35 3.36 9.30
N GLY A 781 35.02 3.44 9.37
CA GLY A 781 34.11 2.96 8.32
C GLY A 781 34.10 3.75 7.00
N GLU A 782 35.05 4.64 6.73
CA GLU A 782 35.17 5.31 5.41
C GLU A 782 35.73 4.36 4.33
N GLU A 783 36.60 3.39 4.67
CA GLU A 783 37.26 2.53 3.65
C GLU A 783 36.39 1.37 3.13
N GLU A 784 35.46 0.84 3.93
CA GLU A 784 34.60 -0.27 3.49
C GLU A 784 33.36 0.17 2.70
N ALA A 785 32.92 1.42 2.85
CA ALA A 785 31.75 1.94 2.13
C ALA A 785 32.01 2.16 0.63
N THR A 786 33.27 2.37 0.23
CA THR A 786 33.65 2.71 -1.15
C THR A 786 34.16 1.53 -1.98
N SER A 787 34.56 0.41 -1.36
CA SER A 787 35.24 -0.69 -2.09
C SER A 787 34.31 -1.61 -2.90
N GLY A 788 33.00 -1.36 -2.91
CA GLY A 788 32.01 -2.12 -3.70
C GLY A 788 31.21 -1.31 -4.73
N ALA A 789 31.52 -0.03 -4.93
CA ALA A 789 30.67 0.89 -5.71
C ALA A 789 30.82 0.82 -7.25
N GLU A 790 31.48 -0.22 -7.81
CA GLU A 790 31.49 -0.45 -9.26
C GLU A 790 30.56 -1.60 -9.68
N GLY A 791 29.29 -1.24 -9.95
CA GLY A 791 28.28 -2.01 -10.71
C GLY A 791 27.10 -2.59 -9.89
N PRO A 792 25.89 -2.85 -10.47
CA PRO A 792 25.19 -2.30 -11.62
C PRO A 792 24.05 -1.34 -11.17
N SER A 793 24.39 -0.24 -10.50
CA SER A 793 23.41 0.71 -9.90
C SER A 793 22.40 1.28 -10.92
N ALA A 794 22.84 1.54 -12.17
CA ALA A 794 21.98 2.11 -13.21
C ALA A 794 20.87 1.15 -13.72
N HIS A 795 20.99 -0.16 -13.50
CA HIS A 795 20.04 -1.14 -14.04
C HIS A 795 18.80 -1.37 -13.15
N VAL A 796 18.87 -1.06 -11.85
CA VAL A 796 17.74 -1.27 -10.92
C VAL A 796 16.71 -0.15 -11.06
N SER A 797 17.17 1.11 -11.20
CA SER A 797 16.27 2.28 -11.37
C SER A 797 15.45 2.20 -12.66
N SER A 798 16.07 1.81 -13.78
CA SER A 798 15.39 1.70 -15.09
C SER A 798 14.36 0.56 -15.19
N LEU A 799 14.25 -0.30 -14.17
CA LEU A 799 13.26 -1.38 -14.12
C LEU A 799 12.01 -1.00 -13.29
N LEU A 800 12.09 0.10 -12.54
CA LEU A 800 11.02 0.60 -11.65
C LEU A 800 10.16 1.67 -12.30
N GLU A 801 10.75 2.49 -13.17
CA GLU A 801 10.06 3.29 -14.19
C GLU A 801 9.56 2.38 -15.31
#